data_AF-A0A2A5CDB5-F1
#
_entry.id   AF-A0A2A5CDB5-F1
#
_cell.length_a   1.000
_cell.length_b   1.000
_cell.length_c   1.000
_cell.angle_alpha   90.00
_cell.angle_beta   90.00
_cell.angle_gamma   90.00
#
_symmetry.space_group_name_H-M   'P 1'
#
loop_
_entity.id
_entity.type
_entity.pdbx_description
1 polymer ?
#
loop_
_entity_poly.entity_id
_entity_poly.type
_entity_poly.pdbx_seq_one_letter_code
_entity_poly.pdbx_strand_id
1 'polypeptide(L)'
;MCRFFACSLLLVISGALMGAEALIDDAEALINDAEALINDAEALINDAEAPISTEEGASDANAVFVDGFGENSKRLTSDEAIVSWLGSELKQQLNLGPADELSLSEQSSTVNNFNIRSLQQTHQGISIVGYESRLILDSQGNQISLLGQHQGFTADAPTLSQISFEQARVIADIAESLDTPSAPVYFVDDAGNLRLSWSVNGFTSTGVAENIYIDAVNGELLAKYPMARGALRRLVRDMEAACRSVGVDYPIDSDRSLEIQNLMEQDDTFTRNEGDASSGVGHVDQLYNILGDAYQFMSSVLNMDSVDNQGLALEAYSGIRFYPGNGWSECVGDAFNASWYSGWNELHIPASAIPYIEVIAHELTHGIISTGSGLIYEFESGAMDEGIADAIGVSFKAWREAGGALGQNPSSIPTYSNLWTMDSPVGPLRDMRNPNRIDNNPDHYDQFYSVPIENDQGGVHSNSSIINQAFYILVEGGRHPRLGTGPNVQGIGIANAAAIFGLAGSQLLTPYADFEAGRNAFALAAEILYGEYSDNWIAVHEAMDAVGISGAWRRQAPTPPPVITPTPIPQSDPTPVPTPVPTPSPAPTPPDPSSGPVATPTPGDPISTPTTEAANNNALYIGLGLAFVLLALFGLSRLRPEYSTAGPEYRASAATPAPSAEPEARVSPQQVSVNRSRVAGRLVGSGTSNSIELDDALLSSKEGLVIGRSATLNHVVLNDSRVSRRHCRLRKEGQIVVLEDLSSTHGTSVNGNKVQPFSRTVVNQGDRIEIAGIQFTCDLSG
;
A
#
# COMPACT_ATOMS: atom_id res chain seq x y z
N MET A 1 1.45 -9.43 -83.19
CA MET A 1 0.96 -9.33 -81.80
C MET A 1 1.54 -10.41 -80.86
N CYS A 2 1.74 -11.67 -81.28
CA CYS A 2 2.30 -12.71 -80.39
C CYS A 2 3.77 -12.51 -79.94
N ARG A 3 4.62 -11.78 -80.67
CA ARG A 3 6.02 -11.55 -80.26
C ARG A 3 6.21 -10.48 -79.17
N PHE A 4 5.25 -9.55 -79.02
CA PHE A 4 5.31 -8.52 -77.98
C PHE A 4 4.86 -9.07 -76.61
N PHE A 5 3.82 -9.92 -76.59
CA PHE A 5 3.34 -10.54 -75.36
C PHE A 5 4.35 -11.53 -74.74
N ALA A 6 5.08 -12.29 -75.56
CA ALA A 6 6.10 -13.20 -75.06
C ALA A 6 7.29 -12.47 -74.41
N CYS A 7 7.67 -11.29 -74.93
CA CYS A 7 8.79 -10.51 -74.40
C CYS A 7 8.42 -9.81 -73.07
N SER A 8 7.18 -9.31 -72.95
CA SER A 8 6.68 -8.73 -71.69
C SER A 8 6.49 -9.78 -70.59
N LEU A 9 6.08 -11.01 -70.92
CA LEU A 9 5.93 -12.08 -69.92
C LEU A 9 7.28 -12.57 -69.39
N LEU A 10 8.32 -12.65 -70.24
CA LEU A 10 9.68 -13.01 -69.81
C LEU A 10 10.30 -11.95 -68.90
N LEU A 11 10.04 -10.66 -69.14
CA LEU A 11 10.51 -9.57 -68.28
C LEU A 11 9.84 -9.57 -66.89
N VAL A 12 8.55 -9.90 -66.81
CA VAL A 12 7.82 -10.00 -65.53
C VAL A 12 8.26 -11.22 -64.73
N ILE A 13 8.48 -12.37 -65.38
CA ILE A 13 8.98 -13.58 -64.72
C ILE A 13 10.44 -13.39 -64.25
N SER A 14 11.27 -12.71 -65.03
CA SER A 14 12.65 -12.41 -64.62
C SER A 14 12.71 -11.45 -63.42
N GLY A 15 11.82 -10.46 -63.36
CA GLY A 15 11.72 -9.56 -62.21
C GLY A 15 11.19 -10.25 -60.94
N ALA A 16 10.26 -11.20 -61.09
CA ALA A 16 9.74 -11.98 -59.97
C ALA A 16 10.77 -12.99 -59.41
N LEU A 17 11.61 -13.59 -60.26
CA LEU A 17 12.70 -14.45 -59.81
C LEU A 17 13.79 -13.66 -59.06
N MET A 18 14.16 -12.48 -59.56
CA MET A 18 15.16 -11.63 -58.90
C MET A 18 14.68 -11.11 -57.52
N GLY A 19 13.38 -10.87 -57.35
CA GLY A 19 12.79 -10.52 -56.06
C GLY A 19 12.71 -11.69 -55.08
N ALA A 20 12.59 -12.93 -55.58
CA ALA A 20 12.58 -14.13 -54.75
C ALA A 20 13.98 -14.52 -54.27
N GLU A 21 15.02 -14.35 -55.11
CA GLU A 21 16.42 -14.52 -54.69
C GLU A 21 16.81 -13.50 -53.61
N ALA A 22 16.44 -12.22 -53.77
CA ALA A 22 16.72 -11.21 -52.75
C ALA A 22 16.06 -11.51 -51.39
N LEU A 23 14.84 -12.06 -51.38
CA LEU A 23 14.15 -12.45 -50.15
C LEU A 23 14.76 -13.70 -49.48
N ILE A 24 15.38 -14.58 -50.26
CA ILE A 24 16.10 -15.75 -49.74
C ILE A 24 17.44 -15.29 -49.16
N ASP A 25 18.16 -14.40 -49.84
CA ASP A 25 19.42 -13.82 -49.35
C ASP A 25 19.20 -13.02 -48.05
N ASP A 26 18.11 -12.25 -47.95
CA ASP A 26 17.75 -11.51 -46.72
C ASP A 26 17.37 -12.46 -45.58
N ALA A 27 16.71 -13.60 -45.89
CA ALA A 27 16.36 -14.61 -44.89
C ALA A 27 17.60 -15.37 -44.40
N GLU A 28 18.56 -15.70 -45.28
CA GLU A 28 19.84 -16.29 -44.90
C GLU A 28 20.68 -15.31 -44.06
N ALA A 29 20.67 -14.01 -44.38
CA ALA A 29 21.34 -12.99 -43.57
C ALA A 29 20.74 -12.91 -42.15
N LEU A 30 19.41 -12.91 -42.02
CA LEU A 30 18.72 -12.92 -40.73
C LEU A 30 18.99 -14.19 -39.90
N ILE A 31 19.12 -15.35 -40.55
CA ILE A 31 19.47 -16.61 -39.87
C ILE A 31 20.92 -16.56 -39.37
N ASN A 32 21.85 -16.06 -40.19
CA ASN A 32 23.26 -15.92 -39.79
C ASN A 32 23.43 -14.90 -38.66
N ASP A 33 22.68 -13.80 -38.67
CA ASP A 33 22.68 -12.81 -37.58
C ASP A 33 22.09 -13.39 -36.29
N ALA A 34 21.05 -14.23 -36.39
CA ALA A 34 20.48 -14.94 -35.25
C ALA A 34 21.45 -15.98 -34.66
N GLU A 35 22.18 -16.72 -35.51
CA GLU A 35 23.21 -17.65 -35.06
C GLU A 35 24.40 -16.93 -34.42
N ALA A 36 24.79 -15.74 -34.93
CA ALA A 36 25.81 -14.91 -34.31
C ALA A 36 25.38 -14.42 -32.91
N LEU A 37 24.13 -13.98 -32.76
CA LEU A 37 23.57 -13.56 -31.47
C LEU A 37 23.46 -14.71 -30.46
N ILE A 38 23.16 -15.93 -30.92
CA ILE A 38 23.12 -17.12 -30.06
C ILE A 38 24.55 -17.48 -29.60
N ASN A 39 25.53 -17.44 -30.49
CA ASN A 39 26.93 -17.70 -30.13
C ASN A 39 27.50 -16.63 -29.19
N ASP A 40 27.14 -15.36 -29.37
CA ASP A 40 27.51 -14.26 -28.46
C ASP A 40 26.84 -14.42 -27.08
N ALA A 41 25.58 -14.87 -27.04
CA ALA A 41 24.89 -15.18 -25.79
C ALA A 41 25.52 -16.39 -25.07
N GLU A 42 25.91 -17.43 -25.79
CA GLU A 42 26.65 -18.57 -25.21
C GLU A 42 28.05 -18.17 -24.73
N ALA A 43 28.74 -17.24 -25.40
CA ALA A 43 30.02 -16.70 -24.92
C ALA A 43 29.85 -15.88 -23.64
N LEU A 44 28.77 -15.08 -23.53
CA LEU A 44 28.45 -14.32 -22.31
C LEU A 44 28.05 -15.21 -21.14
N ILE A 45 27.38 -16.34 -21.40
CA ILE A 45 27.04 -17.33 -20.37
C ILE A 45 28.31 -18.04 -19.86
N ASN A 46 29.23 -18.39 -20.76
CA ASN A 46 30.49 -19.03 -20.37
C ASN A 46 31.46 -18.08 -19.64
N ASP A 47 31.43 -16.77 -19.94
CA ASP A 47 32.19 -15.75 -19.19
C ASP A 47 31.57 -15.48 -17.80
N ALA A 48 30.25 -15.68 -17.64
CA ALA A 48 29.56 -15.59 -16.35
C ALA A 48 29.85 -16.78 -15.42
N GLU A 49 30.30 -17.93 -15.95
CA GLU A 49 30.65 -19.12 -15.17
C GLU A 49 32.15 -19.22 -14.80
N ALA A 50 32.99 -18.25 -15.20
CA ALA A 50 34.40 -18.22 -14.83
C ALA A 50 34.62 -17.65 -13.40
N PRO A 51 35.35 -18.31 -12.50
CA PRO A 51 35.56 -17.82 -11.14
C PRO A 51 36.55 -16.65 -11.13
N ILE A 52 36.07 -15.44 -10.80
CA ILE A 52 36.92 -14.25 -10.64
C ILE A 52 37.37 -14.13 -9.18
N SER A 53 38.68 -14.09 -9.01
CA SER A 53 39.43 -13.85 -7.77
C SER A 53 39.21 -12.44 -7.22
N THR A 54 39.05 -12.34 -5.91
CA THR A 54 38.89 -11.10 -5.13
C THR A 54 40.20 -10.32 -4.97
N GLU A 55 40.20 -9.03 -5.34
CA GLU A 55 41.06 -7.99 -4.75
C GLU A 55 40.25 -6.72 -4.44
N GLU A 56 40.76 -5.95 -3.47
CA GLU A 56 40.11 -5.04 -2.53
C GLU A 56 39.54 -3.70 -3.06
N GLY A 57 38.44 -3.25 -2.43
CA GLY A 57 38.33 -1.98 -1.71
C GLY A 57 38.08 -0.66 -2.47
N ALA A 58 36.88 -0.08 -2.31
CA ALA A 58 36.66 1.37 -2.10
C ALA A 58 35.21 1.63 -1.63
N SER A 59 35.09 2.44 -0.56
CA SER A 59 33.87 2.82 0.17
C SER A 59 33.12 4.00 -0.45
N ASP A 60 31.79 3.98 -0.44
CA ASP A 60 30.95 5.19 -0.58
C ASP A 60 29.99 5.31 0.60
N ALA A 61 29.96 6.49 1.21
CA ALA A 61 29.34 6.79 2.49
C ALA A 61 28.05 7.59 2.28
N ASN A 62 26.91 6.93 2.46
CA ASN A 62 25.61 7.48 2.91
C ASN A 62 24.61 6.32 2.94
N ALA A 63 24.63 5.53 4.02
CA ALA A 63 23.70 4.42 4.21
C ALA A 63 22.32 4.96 4.61
N VAL A 64 21.39 4.95 3.65
CA VAL A 64 19.96 4.74 3.89
C VAL A 64 19.70 3.33 3.41
N PHE A 65 19.42 2.39 4.31
CA PHE A 65 18.99 1.04 3.91
C PHE A 65 17.55 0.81 4.38
N VAL A 66 16.63 0.91 3.43
CA VAL A 66 15.36 0.21 3.39
C VAL A 66 15.53 -0.83 2.28
N ASP A 67 15.62 -2.09 2.70
CA ASP A 67 15.87 -3.30 1.90
C ASP A 67 17.22 -3.37 1.15
N GLY A 68 17.86 -4.54 1.22
CA GLY A 68 19.06 -4.84 0.43
C GLY A 68 20.14 -5.61 1.16
N PHE A 69 20.12 -6.94 1.06
CA PHE A 69 21.28 -7.79 0.75
C PHE A 69 20.71 -9.03 0.03
N GLY A 70 21.10 -9.39 -1.21
CA GLY A 70 22.47 -9.64 -1.65
C GLY A 70 22.97 -10.92 -0.98
N GLU A 71 23.43 -11.93 -1.73
CA GLU A 71 23.90 -13.23 -1.24
C GLU A 71 24.92 -13.13 -0.08
N ASN A 72 24.47 -12.94 1.16
CA ASN A 72 25.33 -12.86 2.34
C ASN A 72 24.95 -13.98 3.31
N SER A 73 25.28 -15.21 2.93
CA SER A 73 25.15 -16.41 3.76
C SER A 73 26.24 -16.45 4.84
N LYS A 74 26.27 -15.45 5.75
CA LYS A 74 27.15 -15.54 6.93
C LYS A 74 26.64 -16.63 7.85
N ARG A 75 27.53 -17.55 8.19
CA ARG A 75 27.24 -18.66 9.08
C ARG A 75 27.60 -18.30 10.52
N LEU A 76 26.59 -17.99 11.31
CA LEU A 76 26.66 -17.50 12.68
C LEU A 76 26.10 -18.57 13.63
N THR A 77 26.94 -19.53 14.03
CA THR A 77 26.51 -20.71 14.78
C THR A 77 26.58 -20.56 16.31
N SER A 78 27.03 -19.42 16.83
CA SER A 78 27.12 -19.15 18.27
C SER A 78 26.98 -17.67 18.59
N ASP A 79 26.59 -17.35 19.83
CA ASP A 79 26.49 -15.99 20.35
C ASP A 79 27.81 -15.25 20.27
N GLU A 80 28.92 -15.92 20.54
CA GLU A 80 30.26 -15.34 20.42
C GLU A 80 30.58 -14.95 18.97
N ALA A 81 30.19 -15.78 17.99
CA ALA A 81 30.35 -15.45 16.57
C ALA A 81 29.49 -14.25 16.17
N ILE A 82 28.25 -14.18 16.69
CA ILE A 82 27.36 -13.04 16.46
C ILE A 82 27.96 -11.77 17.07
N VAL A 83 28.31 -11.77 18.36
CA VAL A 83 28.89 -10.59 19.04
C VAL A 83 30.15 -10.08 18.35
N SER A 84 31.02 -10.99 17.92
CA SER A 84 32.23 -10.65 17.16
C SER A 84 31.88 -9.93 15.86
N TRP A 85 30.91 -10.45 15.11
CA TRP A 85 30.42 -9.85 13.86
C TRP A 85 29.75 -8.49 14.09
N LEU A 86 28.92 -8.35 15.13
CA LEU A 86 28.28 -7.10 15.52
C LEU A 86 29.30 -5.99 15.79
N GLY A 87 30.33 -6.29 16.59
CA GLY A 87 31.34 -5.32 17.02
C GLY A 87 32.40 -4.98 15.97
N SER A 88 32.40 -5.65 14.82
CA SER A 88 33.38 -5.46 13.76
C SER A 88 32.71 -5.07 12.45
N GLU A 89 32.37 -6.06 11.63
CA GLU A 89 31.90 -5.88 10.26
C GLU A 89 30.54 -5.17 10.22
N LEU A 90 29.56 -5.58 11.04
CA LEU A 90 28.23 -4.96 10.97
C LEU A 90 28.25 -3.51 11.44
N LYS A 91 28.97 -3.21 12.52
CA LYS A 91 29.19 -1.83 13.00
C LYS A 91 29.74 -0.93 11.89
N GLN A 92 30.70 -1.45 11.11
CA GLN A 92 31.29 -0.73 9.99
C GLN A 92 30.31 -0.58 8.82
N GLN A 93 29.59 -1.64 8.46
CA GLN A 93 28.59 -1.62 7.38
C GLN A 93 27.47 -0.60 7.65
N LEU A 94 27.04 -0.49 8.90
CA LEU A 94 26.00 0.45 9.34
C LEU A 94 26.54 1.87 9.61
N ASN A 95 27.83 2.11 9.37
CA ASN A 95 28.50 3.39 9.59
C ASN A 95 28.24 3.96 11.00
N LEU A 96 28.26 3.09 12.02
CA LEU A 96 28.01 3.49 13.39
C LEU A 96 29.16 4.29 13.97
N GLY A 97 28.83 5.31 14.76
CA GLY A 97 29.79 6.19 15.41
C GLY A 97 30.68 5.46 16.43
N PRO A 98 31.77 6.10 16.86
CA PRO A 98 32.70 5.49 17.81
C PRO A 98 32.06 5.17 19.16
N ALA A 99 31.06 5.95 19.58
CA ALA A 99 30.31 5.76 20.81
C ALA A 99 29.04 4.88 20.64
N ASP A 100 28.72 4.47 19.42
CA ASP A 100 27.61 3.56 19.15
C ASP A 100 28.06 2.11 19.30
N GLU A 101 27.23 1.26 19.90
CA GLU A 101 27.49 -0.17 20.02
C GLU A 101 26.22 -0.98 19.71
N LEU A 102 26.39 -2.18 19.13
CA LEU A 102 25.32 -3.17 18.95
C LEU A 102 25.55 -4.33 19.91
N SER A 103 24.52 -4.70 20.65
CA SER A 103 24.56 -5.82 21.58
C SER A 103 23.42 -6.81 21.33
N LEU A 104 23.66 -8.08 21.69
CA LEU A 104 22.58 -9.06 21.78
C LEU A 104 21.73 -8.75 23.00
N SER A 105 20.43 -8.65 22.81
CA SER A 105 19.49 -8.67 23.93
C SER A 105 19.28 -10.11 24.42
N GLU A 106 18.79 -10.26 25.65
CA GLU A 106 18.48 -11.56 26.25
C GLU A 106 17.30 -12.28 25.55
N GLN A 107 16.58 -11.60 24.65
CA GLN A 107 15.43 -12.16 23.94
C GLN A 107 15.87 -12.93 22.68
N SER A 108 15.68 -14.25 22.70
CA SER A 108 15.80 -15.12 21.54
C SER A 108 14.56 -15.99 21.38
N SER A 109 14.14 -16.24 20.14
CA SER A 109 13.04 -17.15 19.85
C SER A 109 13.38 -18.09 18.70
N THR A 110 12.64 -19.20 18.61
CA THR A 110 12.73 -20.13 17.48
C THR A 110 11.32 -20.38 16.94
N VAL A 111 11.11 -20.16 15.65
CA VAL A 111 9.81 -20.32 14.97
C VAL A 111 10.04 -21.10 13.68
N ASN A 112 9.35 -22.22 13.50
CA ASN A 112 9.39 -23.04 12.27
C ASN A 112 10.82 -23.32 11.73
N ASN A 113 11.75 -23.65 12.63
CA ASN A 113 13.18 -23.92 12.36
C ASN A 113 14.07 -22.70 12.04
N PHE A 114 13.56 -21.48 12.19
CA PHE A 114 14.36 -20.26 12.17
C PHE A 114 14.70 -19.79 13.58
N ASN A 115 15.93 -19.37 13.80
CA ASN A 115 16.40 -18.78 15.03
C ASN A 115 16.40 -17.25 14.91
N ILE A 116 15.66 -16.57 15.77
CA ILE A 116 15.49 -15.11 15.74
C ILE A 116 16.23 -14.52 16.94
N ARG A 117 17.18 -13.62 16.66
CA ARG A 117 18.05 -12.97 17.64
C ARG A 117 17.78 -11.47 17.65
N SER A 118 17.40 -10.95 18.81
CA SER A 118 17.13 -9.53 18.99
C SER A 118 18.41 -8.77 19.33
N LEU A 119 18.68 -7.69 18.58
CA LEU A 119 19.82 -6.80 18.75
C LEU A 119 19.33 -5.42 19.21
N GLN A 120 20.15 -4.72 19.98
CA GLN A 120 19.88 -3.37 20.46
C GLN A 120 21.07 -2.46 20.17
N GLN A 121 20.83 -1.28 19.60
CA GLN A 121 21.83 -0.22 19.53
C GLN A 121 21.85 0.63 20.80
N THR A 122 23.05 0.97 21.24
CA THR A 122 23.29 1.92 22.32
C THR A 122 24.19 3.05 21.83
N HIS A 123 24.07 4.23 22.43
CA HIS A 123 25.02 5.34 22.27
C HIS A 123 25.55 5.71 23.65
N GLN A 124 26.87 5.80 23.82
CA GLN A 124 27.52 6.04 25.13
C GLN A 124 27.03 5.07 26.24
N GLY A 125 26.68 3.84 25.85
CA GLY A 125 26.17 2.80 26.74
C GLY A 125 24.68 2.93 27.14
N ILE A 126 23.95 3.89 26.58
CA ILE A 126 22.51 4.08 26.82
C ILE A 126 21.73 3.59 25.61
N SER A 127 20.69 2.78 25.82
CA SER A 127 19.84 2.25 24.75
C SER A 127 19.11 3.36 24.00
N ILE A 128 19.05 3.22 22.68
CA ILE A 128 18.32 4.14 21.79
C ILE A 128 16.98 3.50 21.44
N VAL A 129 15.90 4.19 21.77
CA VAL A 129 14.51 3.76 21.53
C VAL A 129 14.25 3.65 20.05
N GLY A 130 13.70 2.51 19.61
CA GLY A 130 13.38 2.25 18.19
C GLY A 130 14.54 1.72 17.36
N TYR A 131 15.76 1.67 17.91
CA TYR A 131 16.96 1.18 17.22
C TYR A 131 17.28 -0.27 17.64
N GLU A 132 16.25 -1.10 17.55
CA GLU A 132 16.32 -2.54 17.70
C GLU A 132 16.34 -3.21 16.33
N SER A 133 16.98 -4.38 16.25
CA SER A 133 16.89 -5.22 15.06
C SER A 133 16.70 -6.70 15.40
N ARG A 134 16.36 -7.50 14.39
CA ARG A 134 16.12 -8.93 14.47
C ARG A 134 16.98 -9.61 13.42
N LEU A 135 17.97 -10.37 13.88
CA LEU A 135 18.76 -11.26 13.04
C LEU A 135 18.02 -12.61 12.94
N ILE A 136 17.63 -12.98 11.73
CA ILE A 136 16.95 -14.25 11.42
C ILE A 136 17.98 -15.20 10.82
N LEU A 137 18.12 -16.37 11.43
CA LEU A 137 19.00 -17.45 11.00
C LEU A 137 18.16 -18.70 10.68
N ASP A 138 18.59 -19.49 9.72
CA ASP A 138 18.03 -20.84 9.53
C ASP A 138 18.51 -21.83 10.60
N SER A 139 18.03 -23.07 10.51
CA SER A 139 18.42 -24.16 11.40
C SER A 139 19.90 -24.53 11.40
N GLN A 140 20.67 -24.09 10.40
CA GLN A 140 22.10 -24.36 10.25
C GLN A 140 22.97 -23.17 10.68
N GLY A 141 22.34 -22.08 11.11
CA GLY A 141 22.98 -20.83 11.52
C GLY A 141 23.34 -19.92 10.35
N ASN A 142 22.79 -20.15 9.15
CA ASN A 142 22.99 -19.23 8.04
C ASN A 142 22.09 -18.01 8.23
N GLN A 143 22.66 -16.82 8.06
CA GLN A 143 21.92 -15.58 8.04
C GLN A 143 20.95 -15.56 6.87
N ILE A 144 19.66 -15.36 7.20
CA ILE A 144 18.57 -15.20 6.24
C ILE A 144 18.22 -13.74 6.09
N SER A 145 18.10 -13.00 7.20
CA SER A 145 17.77 -11.58 7.16
C SER A 145 18.20 -10.86 8.44
N LEU A 146 18.41 -9.54 8.33
CA LEU A 146 18.54 -8.63 9.47
C LEU A 146 17.51 -7.52 9.28
N LEU A 147 16.49 -7.49 10.14
CA LEU A 147 15.38 -6.55 10.06
C LEU A 147 15.52 -5.49 11.16
N GLY A 148 15.45 -4.20 10.82
CA GLY A 148 15.50 -3.10 11.78
C GLY A 148 16.30 -1.92 11.27
N GLN A 149 16.31 -0.82 12.02
CA GLN A 149 16.96 0.43 11.62
C GLN A 149 18.08 0.81 12.59
N HIS A 150 19.18 1.30 12.01
CA HIS A 150 20.38 1.73 12.72
C HIS A 150 20.93 3.00 12.09
N GLN A 151 21.45 3.91 12.91
CA GLN A 151 22.05 5.17 12.46
C GLN A 151 23.31 5.46 13.27
N GLY A 152 24.35 5.99 12.61
CA GLY A 152 25.53 6.50 13.30
C GLY A 152 25.28 7.86 13.94
N PHE A 153 25.56 7.97 15.25
CA PHE A 153 25.50 9.20 16.01
C PHE A 153 26.92 9.66 16.36
N THR A 154 27.24 10.90 16.00
CA THR A 154 28.60 11.46 16.17
C THR A 154 28.66 12.62 17.16
N ALA A 155 27.51 13.15 17.59
CA ALA A 155 27.44 14.25 18.55
C ALA A 155 27.28 13.70 19.97
N ASP A 156 28.06 14.23 20.91
CA ASP A 156 27.89 13.91 22.33
C ASP A 156 26.51 14.38 22.81
N ALA A 157 25.77 13.48 23.46
CA ALA A 157 24.48 13.76 24.09
C ALA A 157 24.59 13.75 25.62
N PRO A 158 23.68 14.40 26.36
CA PRO A 158 23.64 14.29 27.82
C PRO A 158 23.48 12.83 28.27
N THR A 159 24.30 12.37 29.22
CA THR A 159 24.25 11.00 29.77
C THR A 159 23.65 10.91 31.17
N LEU A 160 23.40 12.07 31.80
CA LEU A 160 22.81 12.17 33.14
C LEU A 160 21.57 13.05 33.10
N SER A 161 20.51 12.61 33.78
CA SER A 161 19.30 13.40 33.96
C SER A 161 19.59 14.64 34.81
N GLN A 162 18.97 15.77 34.45
CA GLN A 162 19.11 17.03 35.19
C GLN A 162 17.92 17.29 36.13
N ILE A 163 16.79 16.64 35.86
CA ILE A 163 15.60 16.67 36.71
C ILE A 163 15.18 15.25 37.08
N SER A 164 14.49 15.11 38.22
CA SER A 164 13.91 13.82 38.60
C SER A 164 12.74 13.45 37.70
N PHE A 165 12.43 12.15 37.61
CA PHE A 165 11.25 11.68 36.90
C PHE A 165 9.95 12.36 37.39
N GLU A 166 9.78 12.52 38.72
CA GLU A 166 8.60 13.21 39.26
C GLU A 166 8.51 14.68 38.83
N GLN A 167 9.65 15.38 38.75
CA GLN A 167 9.67 16.75 38.25
C GLN A 167 9.30 16.78 36.75
N ALA A 168 9.87 15.87 35.97
CA ALA A 168 9.59 15.75 34.54
C ALA A 168 8.10 15.46 34.27
N ARG A 169 7.51 14.51 35.00
CA ARG A 169 6.08 14.14 34.92
C ARG A 169 5.15 15.32 35.19
N VAL A 170 5.46 16.13 36.21
CA VAL A 170 4.67 17.31 36.56
C VAL A 170 4.78 18.40 35.49
N ILE A 171 5.97 18.59 34.90
CA ILE A 171 6.16 19.56 33.81
C ILE A 171 5.41 19.12 32.55
N ALA A 172 5.41 17.83 32.24
CA ALA A 172 4.74 17.24 31.09
C ALA A 172 3.22 17.07 31.26
N ASP A 173 2.64 17.49 32.39
CA ASP A 173 1.21 17.36 32.73
C ASP A 173 0.67 15.92 32.59
N ILE A 174 1.44 14.94 33.07
CA ILE A 174 1.05 13.52 33.01
C ILE A 174 0.48 13.04 34.36
N ALA A 175 -0.64 12.32 34.28
CA ALA A 175 -1.34 11.74 35.43
C ALA A 175 -0.44 10.81 36.29
N GLU A 176 -0.78 10.63 37.57
CA GLU A 176 0.05 9.90 38.55
C GLU A 176 0.13 8.37 38.32
N SER A 177 -0.70 7.78 37.45
CA SER A 177 -0.77 6.33 37.24
C SER A 177 0.27 5.82 36.23
N LEU A 178 1.55 6.07 36.49
CA LEU A 178 2.67 5.62 35.65
C LEU A 178 3.54 4.60 36.40
N ASP A 179 4.14 3.69 35.64
CA ASP A 179 5.25 2.89 36.13
C ASP A 179 6.46 3.79 36.39
N THR A 180 7.25 3.45 37.42
CA THR A 180 8.52 4.14 37.66
C THR A 180 9.56 3.69 36.62
N PRO A 181 10.26 4.61 35.93
CA PRO A 181 11.25 4.23 34.93
C PRO A 181 12.43 3.52 35.59
N SER A 182 12.96 2.49 34.96
CA SER A 182 14.12 1.72 35.45
C SER A 182 15.46 2.44 35.19
N ALA A 183 15.59 3.11 34.04
CA ALA A 183 16.72 3.96 33.65
C ALA A 183 16.34 4.91 32.50
N PRO A 184 17.07 6.02 32.28
CA PRO A 184 16.91 6.83 31.08
C PRO A 184 17.32 6.08 29.80
N VAL A 185 16.71 6.46 28.69
CA VAL A 185 16.99 5.99 27.34
C VAL A 185 17.25 7.19 26.43
N TYR A 186 17.82 6.97 25.24
CA TYR A 186 17.81 7.99 24.20
C TYR A 186 16.58 7.87 23.32
N PHE A 187 15.85 8.98 23.18
CA PHE A 187 14.82 9.18 22.18
C PHE A 187 15.42 9.99 21.03
N VAL A 188 15.12 9.64 19.78
CA VAL A 188 15.59 10.41 18.61
C VAL A 188 14.48 11.35 18.17
N ASP A 189 14.73 12.65 18.21
CA ASP A 189 13.74 13.65 17.77
C ASP A 189 13.63 13.75 16.24
N ASP A 190 12.63 14.48 15.75
CA ASP A 190 12.36 14.65 14.30
C ASP A 190 13.53 15.26 13.52
N ALA A 191 14.46 15.93 14.22
CA ALA A 191 15.67 16.50 13.65
C ALA A 191 16.87 15.52 13.70
N GLY A 192 16.66 14.29 14.18
CA GLY A 192 17.65 13.23 14.25
C GLY A 192 18.59 13.34 15.47
N ASN A 193 18.26 14.16 16.48
CA ASN A 193 19.12 14.35 17.65
C ASN A 193 18.73 13.41 18.78
N LEU A 194 19.76 12.97 19.52
CA LEU A 194 19.57 12.17 20.73
C LEU A 194 19.11 13.05 21.90
N ARG A 195 17.93 12.74 22.43
CA ARG A 195 17.32 13.36 23.61
C ARG A 195 17.33 12.35 24.75
N LEU A 196 18.00 12.69 25.85
CA LEU A 196 17.97 11.83 27.04
C LEU A 196 16.56 11.89 27.64
N SER A 197 15.89 10.74 27.74
CA SER A 197 14.48 10.64 28.08
C SER A 197 14.23 9.64 29.18
N TRP A 198 13.27 9.93 30.05
CA TRP A 198 12.56 8.91 30.83
C TRP A 198 11.62 8.15 29.90
N SER A 199 11.54 6.83 30.05
CA SER A 199 10.60 5.96 29.34
C SER A 199 9.74 5.27 30.37
N VAL A 200 8.42 5.48 30.32
CA VAL A 200 7.48 4.91 31.28
C VAL A 200 6.24 4.38 30.61
N ASN A 201 5.67 3.33 31.19
CA ASN A 201 4.35 2.86 30.81
C ASN A 201 3.32 3.66 31.62
N GLY A 202 2.26 4.11 30.96
CA GLY A 202 1.12 4.78 31.54
C GLY A 202 -0.19 4.20 31.02
N PHE A 203 -1.30 4.79 31.44
CA PHE A 203 -2.63 4.46 30.92
C PHE A 203 -3.39 5.74 30.57
N THR A 204 -4.14 5.71 29.47
CA THR A 204 -5.14 6.74 29.15
C THR A 204 -6.28 6.74 30.17
N SER A 205 -7.12 7.77 30.15
CA SER A 205 -8.39 7.81 30.90
C SER A 205 -9.35 6.65 30.54
N THR A 206 -9.15 6.04 29.36
CA THR A 206 -9.90 4.87 28.87
C THR A 206 -9.23 3.53 29.18
N GLY A 207 -8.09 3.52 29.87
CA GLY A 207 -7.39 2.31 30.30
C GLY A 207 -6.50 1.66 29.24
N VAL A 208 -6.15 2.38 28.18
CA VAL A 208 -5.22 1.92 27.14
C VAL A 208 -3.79 2.15 27.64
N ALA A 209 -2.95 1.13 27.63
CA ALA A 209 -1.55 1.26 28.01
C ALA A 209 -0.79 2.13 26.99
N GLU A 210 0.08 3.02 27.44
CA GLU A 210 0.90 3.92 26.63
C GLU A 210 2.37 3.87 27.07
N ASN A 211 3.31 3.89 26.14
CA ASN A 211 4.70 4.24 26.36
C ASN A 211 4.84 5.76 26.25
N ILE A 212 5.32 6.40 27.31
CA ILE A 212 5.47 7.85 27.41
C ILE A 212 6.95 8.18 27.54
N TYR A 213 7.42 9.10 26.70
CA TYR A 213 8.79 9.60 26.68
C TYR A 213 8.83 11.05 27.12
N ILE A 214 9.55 11.34 28.21
CA ILE A 214 9.68 12.68 28.80
C ILE A 214 11.15 13.04 28.87
N ASP A 215 11.54 14.19 28.34
CA ASP A 215 12.90 14.68 28.35
C ASP A 215 13.44 14.79 29.79
N ALA A 216 14.56 14.11 30.05
CA ALA A 216 15.16 13.99 31.37
C ALA A 216 16.01 15.20 31.77
N VAL A 217 16.15 16.19 30.89
CA VAL A 217 16.86 17.44 31.10
C VAL A 217 15.89 18.57 31.47
N ASN A 218 14.78 18.72 30.74
CA ASN A 218 13.88 19.87 30.89
C ASN A 218 12.41 19.50 31.22
N GLY A 219 12.02 18.22 31.12
CA GLY A 219 10.67 17.75 31.45
C GLY A 219 9.65 17.91 30.33
N GLU A 220 10.08 18.27 29.12
CA GLU A 220 9.26 18.32 27.92
C GLU A 220 8.71 16.92 27.58
N LEU A 221 7.43 16.83 27.25
CA LEU A 221 6.85 15.63 26.70
C LEU A 221 7.37 15.44 25.27
N LEU A 222 8.13 14.36 25.03
CA LEU A 222 8.70 14.06 23.72
C LEU A 222 7.74 13.24 22.85
N ALA A 223 7.11 12.21 23.44
CA ALA A 223 6.16 11.36 22.72
C ALA A 223 5.25 10.53 23.64
N LYS A 224 4.12 10.08 23.10
CA LYS A 224 3.24 9.05 23.66
C LYS A 224 2.89 8.04 22.58
N TYR A 225 3.07 6.75 22.86
CA TYR A 225 2.71 5.67 21.96
C TYR A 225 1.77 4.70 22.66
N PRO A 226 0.57 4.42 22.13
CA PRO A 226 -0.25 3.35 22.67
C PRO A 226 0.51 2.02 22.56
N MET A 227 0.61 1.29 23.67
CA MET A 227 1.21 -0.05 23.73
C MET A 227 0.20 -1.14 23.37
N ALA A 228 -1.08 -0.80 23.34
CA ALA A 228 -2.09 -1.69 22.82
C ALA A 228 -2.05 -1.63 21.29
N ARG A 229 -1.45 -2.65 20.67
CA ARG A 229 -1.87 -3.01 19.31
C ARG A 229 -3.34 -3.41 19.39
N GLY A 230 -4.20 -2.86 18.55
CA GLY A 230 -5.62 -3.18 18.59
C GLY A 230 -6.49 -2.18 19.36
N ALA A 231 -5.95 -1.03 19.79
CA ALA A 231 -6.75 0.01 20.42
C ALA A 231 -7.44 0.91 19.39
N LEU A 232 -8.69 0.55 19.06
CA LEU A 232 -9.59 1.36 18.25
C LEU A 232 -9.67 2.80 18.78
N ARG A 233 -9.40 3.78 17.91
CA ARG A 233 -9.62 5.21 18.18
C ARG A 233 -10.40 5.84 17.03
N ARG A 234 -11.65 6.23 17.29
CA ARG A 234 -12.53 6.89 16.30
C ARG A 234 -12.77 8.34 16.67
N LEU A 235 -12.69 9.20 15.67
CA LEU A 235 -12.80 10.64 15.82
C LEU A 235 -13.74 11.15 14.72
N VAL A 236 -15.00 11.45 15.05
CA VAL A 236 -16.01 11.82 14.05
C VAL A 236 -16.50 13.25 14.24
N ARG A 237 -16.39 14.05 13.19
CA ARG A 237 -16.88 15.44 13.15
C ARG A 237 -18.14 15.58 12.29
N ASP A 238 -18.98 16.57 12.63
CA ASP A 238 -20.20 16.92 11.90
C ASP A 238 -19.97 18.14 10.99
N MET A 239 -19.75 17.89 9.70
CA MET A 239 -19.56 18.94 8.70
C MET A 239 -20.83 19.77 8.50
N GLU A 240 -22.02 19.16 8.61
CA GLU A 240 -23.27 19.91 8.45
C GLU A 240 -23.47 20.93 9.57
N ALA A 241 -23.11 20.57 10.81
CA ALA A 241 -23.17 21.49 11.94
C ALA A 241 -22.17 22.65 11.76
N ALA A 242 -20.95 22.36 11.29
CA ALA A 242 -19.96 23.39 11.01
C ALA A 242 -20.42 24.37 9.92
N CYS A 243 -20.94 23.86 8.80
CA CYS A 243 -21.50 24.70 7.74
C CYS A 243 -22.66 25.59 8.24
N ARG A 244 -23.53 25.06 9.10
CA ARG A 244 -24.62 25.83 9.72
C ARG A 244 -24.09 26.92 10.67
N SER A 245 -23.02 26.66 11.42
CA SER A 245 -22.49 27.61 12.41
C SER A 245 -21.87 28.84 11.74
N VAL A 246 -21.27 28.68 10.56
CA VAL A 246 -20.72 29.77 9.74
C VAL A 246 -21.75 30.44 8.83
N GLY A 247 -22.99 29.93 8.79
CA GLY A 247 -24.08 30.49 7.99
C GLY A 247 -23.88 30.38 6.48
N VAL A 248 -23.19 29.33 6.01
CA VAL A 248 -22.94 29.08 4.58
C VAL A 248 -24.04 28.18 4.02
N ASP A 249 -24.82 28.72 3.07
CA ASP A 249 -25.89 28.02 2.33
C ASP A 249 -25.69 28.07 0.80
N TYR A 250 -24.48 28.39 0.35
CA TYR A 250 -24.09 28.54 -1.05
C TYR A 250 -22.76 27.81 -1.33
N PRO A 251 -22.45 27.46 -2.60
CA PRO A 251 -21.19 26.82 -2.97
C PRO A 251 -19.99 27.60 -2.45
N ILE A 252 -19.03 26.92 -1.84
CA ILE A 252 -17.83 27.56 -1.29
C ILE A 252 -16.64 27.34 -2.23
N ASP A 253 -15.67 28.25 -2.19
CA ASP A 253 -14.39 28.01 -2.85
C ASP A 253 -13.46 27.19 -1.93
N SER A 254 -12.32 26.77 -2.47
CA SER A 254 -11.34 25.96 -1.74
C SER A 254 -10.84 26.65 -0.47
N ASP A 255 -10.68 27.97 -0.51
CA ASP A 255 -10.18 28.76 0.62
C ASP A 255 -11.20 28.78 1.77
N ARG A 256 -12.49 28.94 1.43
CA ARG A 256 -13.57 28.94 2.42
C ARG A 256 -13.86 27.52 2.95
N SER A 257 -13.70 26.49 2.13
CA SER A 257 -13.77 25.10 2.59
C SER A 257 -12.67 24.79 3.60
N LEU A 258 -11.43 25.21 3.32
CA LEU A 258 -10.30 25.07 4.23
C LEU A 258 -10.50 25.88 5.53
N GLU A 259 -11.10 27.07 5.47
CA GLU A 259 -11.45 27.82 6.67
C GLU A 259 -12.44 27.06 7.57
N ILE A 260 -13.46 26.43 6.99
CA ILE A 260 -14.45 25.65 7.75
C ILE A 260 -13.81 24.39 8.35
N GLN A 261 -12.94 23.71 7.61
CA GLN A 261 -12.17 22.57 8.12
C GLN A 261 -11.25 23.00 9.29
N ASN A 262 -10.49 24.07 9.11
CA ASN A 262 -9.65 24.64 10.18
C ASN A 262 -10.46 25.01 11.43
N LEU A 263 -11.69 25.51 11.29
CA LEU A 263 -12.56 25.79 12.44
C LEU A 263 -12.94 24.52 13.21
N MET A 264 -13.11 23.40 12.51
CA MET A 264 -13.41 22.11 13.11
C MET A 264 -12.18 21.45 13.75
N GLU A 265 -10.98 21.80 13.29
CA GLU A 265 -9.70 21.32 13.80
C GLU A 265 -9.18 22.15 14.99
N GLN A 266 -9.43 23.48 15.02
CA GLN A 266 -8.86 24.39 16.02
C GLN A 266 -9.27 24.11 17.48
N ASP A 267 -10.40 23.45 17.70
CA ASP A 267 -10.94 23.21 19.04
C ASP A 267 -10.79 21.76 19.52
N ASP A 268 -10.23 20.83 18.72
CA ASP A 268 -10.25 19.37 18.98
C ASP A 268 -11.68 18.86 19.36
N THR A 269 -12.73 19.59 18.97
CA THR A 269 -14.12 19.28 19.31
C THR A 269 -14.71 18.34 18.29
N PHE A 270 -14.50 17.04 18.52
CA PHE A 270 -15.21 16.02 17.79
C PHE A 270 -16.66 15.93 18.26
N THR A 271 -17.58 15.65 17.33
CA THR A 271 -18.99 15.42 17.67
C THR A 271 -19.16 14.09 18.38
N ARG A 272 -18.29 13.11 18.09
CA ARG A 272 -18.21 11.85 18.83
C ARG A 272 -16.80 11.26 18.78
N ASN A 273 -16.28 10.92 19.95
CA ASN A 273 -14.98 10.26 20.15
C ASN A 273 -15.10 8.84 20.70
N GLU A 274 -13.96 8.16 20.73
CA GLU A 274 -13.86 6.83 21.34
C GLU A 274 -14.36 6.85 22.80
N GLY A 275 -15.31 5.97 23.10
CA GLY A 275 -15.90 5.84 24.44
C GLY A 275 -17.06 6.80 24.73
N ASP A 276 -17.32 7.78 23.86
CA ASP A 276 -18.45 8.69 24.05
C ASP A 276 -19.80 7.99 23.89
N ALA A 277 -20.78 8.51 24.63
CA ALA A 277 -22.18 8.20 24.37
C ALA A 277 -22.60 8.67 22.96
N SER A 278 -23.74 8.16 22.47
CA SER A 278 -24.33 8.62 21.20
C SER A 278 -24.50 10.13 21.19
N SER A 279 -24.06 10.79 20.11
CA SER A 279 -24.16 12.25 19.95
C SER A 279 -25.60 12.72 19.75
N GLY A 280 -26.49 11.83 19.29
CA GLY A 280 -27.86 12.15 18.87
C GLY A 280 -27.94 12.63 17.41
N VAL A 281 -26.79 12.77 16.72
CA VAL A 281 -26.71 13.12 15.30
C VAL A 281 -26.62 11.84 14.48
N GLY A 282 -27.67 11.53 13.72
CA GLY A 282 -27.84 10.21 13.11
C GLY A 282 -26.73 9.79 12.14
N HIS A 283 -26.21 10.69 11.31
CA HIS A 283 -25.14 10.36 10.35
C HIS A 283 -23.76 10.20 11.04
N VAL A 284 -23.46 11.02 12.05
CA VAL A 284 -22.27 10.89 12.90
C VAL A 284 -22.29 9.55 13.63
N ASP A 285 -23.40 9.23 14.29
CA ASP A 285 -23.52 8.03 15.11
C ASP A 285 -23.46 6.74 14.28
N GLN A 286 -24.02 6.75 13.07
CA GLN A 286 -23.91 5.62 12.14
C GLN A 286 -22.49 5.44 11.62
N LEU A 287 -21.84 6.53 11.17
CA LEU A 287 -20.46 6.46 10.68
C LEU A 287 -19.51 5.99 11.79
N TYR A 288 -19.65 6.51 13.00
CA TYR A 288 -18.88 6.08 14.17
C TYR A 288 -18.99 4.57 14.43
N ASN A 289 -20.18 3.98 14.29
CA ASN A 289 -20.38 2.55 14.45
C ASN A 289 -19.71 1.76 13.30
N ILE A 290 -19.89 2.22 12.05
CA ILE A 290 -19.28 1.59 10.86
C ILE A 290 -17.75 1.61 10.95
N LEU A 291 -17.13 2.70 11.44
CA LEU A 291 -15.69 2.75 11.65
C LEU A 291 -15.20 1.70 12.66
N GLY A 292 -15.99 1.43 13.71
CA GLY A 292 -15.66 0.37 14.67
C GLY A 292 -15.78 -1.02 14.05
N ASP A 293 -16.79 -1.21 13.22
CA ASP A 293 -16.97 -2.46 12.48
C ASP A 293 -15.85 -2.67 11.45
N ALA A 294 -15.46 -1.63 10.71
CA ALA A 294 -14.37 -1.66 9.74
C ALA A 294 -13.03 -1.95 10.42
N TYR A 295 -12.76 -1.33 11.56
CA TYR A 295 -11.60 -1.66 12.38
C TYR A 295 -11.57 -3.12 12.81
N GLN A 296 -12.70 -3.65 13.28
CA GLN A 296 -12.80 -5.06 13.66
C GLN A 296 -12.53 -5.98 12.47
N PHE A 297 -13.03 -5.64 11.28
CA PHE A 297 -12.76 -6.38 10.04
C PHE A 297 -11.27 -6.32 9.65
N MET A 298 -10.65 -5.14 9.67
CA MET A 298 -9.21 -4.98 9.40
C MET A 298 -8.38 -5.86 10.35
N SER A 299 -8.71 -5.85 11.64
CA SER A 299 -8.02 -6.66 12.64
C SER A 299 -8.26 -8.17 12.46
N SER A 300 -9.49 -8.61 12.22
CA SER A 300 -9.83 -10.04 12.21
C SER A 300 -9.66 -10.74 10.88
N VAL A 301 -9.74 -10.01 9.77
CA VAL A 301 -9.65 -10.56 8.40
C VAL A 301 -8.32 -10.18 7.75
N LEU A 302 -7.90 -8.92 7.86
CA LEU A 302 -6.66 -8.44 7.22
C LEU A 302 -5.43 -8.56 8.13
N ASN A 303 -5.64 -8.89 9.41
CA ASN A 303 -4.59 -8.90 10.45
C ASN A 303 -3.86 -7.55 10.56
N MET A 304 -4.62 -6.45 10.46
CA MET A 304 -4.11 -5.08 10.53
C MET A 304 -4.65 -4.32 11.74
N ASP A 305 -3.78 -3.57 12.41
CA ASP A 305 -4.17 -2.61 13.43
C ASP A 305 -4.45 -1.23 12.83
N SER A 306 -5.73 -0.95 12.51
CA SER A 306 -6.14 0.22 11.73
C SER A 306 -5.55 0.27 10.31
N VAL A 307 -5.73 1.40 9.63
CA VAL A 307 -5.31 1.59 8.23
C VAL A 307 -3.80 1.53 8.05
N ASP A 308 -3.00 1.95 9.03
CA ASP A 308 -1.52 1.97 8.95
C ASP A 308 -0.84 0.76 9.59
N ASN A 309 -1.63 -0.21 10.09
CA ASN A 309 -1.15 -1.33 10.89
C ASN A 309 -0.39 -0.95 12.18
N GLN A 310 -0.56 0.29 12.67
CA GLN A 310 0.03 0.81 13.91
C GLN A 310 -1.00 1.52 14.80
N GLY A 311 -2.30 1.37 14.51
CA GLY A 311 -3.37 1.93 15.32
C GLY A 311 -3.69 3.39 15.01
N LEU A 312 -3.49 3.85 13.77
CA LEU A 312 -3.89 5.20 13.35
C LEU A 312 -5.35 5.47 13.72
N ALA A 313 -5.61 6.69 14.19
CA ALA A 313 -6.97 7.11 14.46
C ALA A 313 -7.81 7.10 13.19
N LEU A 314 -9.02 6.57 13.29
CA LEU A 314 -10.00 6.66 12.22
C LEU A 314 -10.74 8.00 12.36
N GLU A 315 -10.15 9.02 11.75
CA GLU A 315 -10.68 10.38 11.71
C GLU A 315 -11.63 10.55 10.52
N ALA A 316 -12.83 11.07 10.77
CA ALA A 316 -13.86 11.16 9.75
C ALA A 316 -14.73 12.42 9.85
N TYR A 317 -15.01 13.01 8.69
CA TYR A 317 -15.96 14.10 8.49
C TYR A 317 -17.26 13.52 7.93
N SER A 318 -18.30 13.54 8.77
CA SER A 318 -19.63 13.07 8.40
C SER A 318 -20.49 14.22 7.90
N GLY A 319 -21.31 13.94 6.88
CA GLY A 319 -22.31 14.89 6.39
C GLY A 319 -21.76 15.93 5.43
N ILE A 320 -20.57 15.73 4.90
CA ILE A 320 -19.99 16.54 3.83
C ILE A 320 -20.87 16.55 2.57
N ARG A 321 -20.71 17.56 1.70
CA ARG A 321 -21.38 17.65 0.40
C ARG A 321 -20.35 17.78 -0.73
N PHE A 322 -20.80 17.48 -1.95
CA PHE A 322 -19.99 17.56 -3.17
C PHE A 322 -20.81 18.12 -4.33
N TYR A 323 -20.14 18.80 -5.27
CA TYR A 323 -20.72 19.23 -6.54
C TYR A 323 -20.33 18.28 -7.69
N PRO A 324 -21.17 18.11 -8.72
CA PRO A 324 -20.80 17.34 -9.90
C PRO A 324 -19.51 17.89 -10.54
N GLY A 325 -18.51 17.03 -10.72
CA GLY A 325 -17.21 17.40 -11.29
C GLY A 325 -16.27 18.15 -10.33
N ASN A 326 -16.63 18.26 -9.05
CA ASN A 326 -15.78 18.83 -8.01
C ASN A 326 -15.60 17.80 -6.88
N GLY A 327 -14.35 17.39 -6.63
CA GLY A 327 -14.01 16.45 -5.56
C GLY A 327 -13.79 17.10 -4.19
N TRP A 328 -13.83 18.43 -4.09
CA TRP A 328 -13.62 19.12 -2.83
C TRP A 328 -14.83 19.01 -1.91
N SER A 329 -14.52 18.97 -0.62
CA SER A 329 -15.46 19.10 0.50
C SER A 329 -16.25 20.40 0.43
N GLU A 330 -17.57 20.33 0.40
CA GLU A 330 -18.47 21.49 0.32
C GLU A 330 -19.53 21.47 1.44
N CYS A 331 -20.18 22.62 1.63
CA CYS A 331 -21.35 22.74 2.51
C CYS A 331 -22.70 22.47 1.82
N VAL A 332 -22.69 22.47 0.48
CA VAL A 332 -23.87 22.31 -0.36
C VAL A 332 -23.54 21.46 -1.59
N GLY A 333 -24.57 20.95 -2.26
CA GLY A 333 -24.42 19.98 -3.34
C GLY A 333 -25.00 18.62 -2.95
N ASP A 334 -25.26 17.78 -3.96
CA ASP A 334 -25.92 16.49 -3.83
C ASP A 334 -25.24 15.39 -4.67
N ALA A 335 -24.02 15.65 -5.16
CA ALA A 335 -23.25 14.64 -5.87
C ALA A 335 -22.89 13.50 -4.92
N PHE A 336 -23.11 12.26 -5.38
CA PHE A 336 -22.68 11.08 -4.65
C PHE A 336 -21.18 10.91 -4.83
N ASN A 337 -20.43 11.02 -3.74
CA ASN A 337 -18.99 10.83 -3.71
C ASN A 337 -18.57 10.39 -2.30
N ALA A 338 -17.36 9.89 -2.14
CA ALA A 338 -16.69 9.69 -0.87
C ALA A 338 -15.19 9.83 -1.13
N SER A 339 -14.40 10.16 -0.11
CA SER A 339 -12.97 10.32 -0.33
C SER A 339 -12.17 10.05 0.94
N TRP A 340 -11.04 9.38 0.77
CA TRP A 340 -9.93 9.42 1.72
C TRP A 340 -8.92 10.50 1.32
N TYR A 341 -8.59 11.37 2.26
CA TYR A 341 -7.58 12.42 2.09
C TYR A 341 -6.24 11.97 2.68
N SER A 342 -5.41 11.30 1.88
CA SER A 342 -4.12 10.74 2.30
C SER A 342 -3.13 11.75 2.90
N GLY A 343 -3.23 13.03 2.55
CA GLY A 343 -2.37 14.08 3.12
C GLY A 343 -2.64 14.35 4.60
N TRP A 344 -3.85 14.06 5.07
CA TRP A 344 -4.34 14.33 6.42
C TRP A 344 -4.78 13.08 7.18
N ASN A 345 -4.87 11.93 6.48
CA ASN A 345 -5.42 10.67 6.99
C ASN A 345 -6.88 10.78 7.44
N GLU A 346 -7.69 11.45 6.63
CA GLU A 346 -9.08 11.76 6.98
C GLU A 346 -10.06 11.13 5.99
N LEU A 347 -11.16 10.62 6.55
CA LEU A 347 -12.25 10.03 5.79
C LEU A 347 -13.41 11.03 5.63
N HIS A 348 -13.83 11.32 4.39
CA HIS A 348 -14.86 12.31 4.09
C HIS A 348 -16.10 11.62 3.50
N ILE A 349 -17.17 11.51 4.30
CA ILE A 349 -18.36 10.71 3.96
C ILE A 349 -19.63 11.57 3.97
N PRO A 350 -20.35 11.70 2.84
CA PRO A 350 -21.64 12.37 2.85
C PRO A 350 -22.69 11.47 3.50
N ALA A 351 -23.74 12.06 4.06
CA ALA A 351 -24.80 11.30 4.71
C ALA A 351 -25.47 10.28 3.75
N SER A 352 -25.49 10.56 2.45
CA SER A 352 -26.01 9.67 1.41
C SER A 352 -25.16 8.43 1.15
N ALA A 353 -23.87 8.43 1.49
CA ALA A 353 -22.97 7.28 1.32
C ALA A 353 -22.99 6.31 2.52
N ILE A 354 -23.50 6.72 3.68
CA ILE A 354 -23.55 5.89 4.90
C ILE A 354 -24.25 4.52 4.70
N PRO A 355 -25.34 4.41 3.93
CA PRO A 355 -25.95 3.10 3.66
C PRO A 355 -25.11 2.15 2.80
N TYR A 356 -24.08 2.65 2.12
CA TYR A 356 -23.20 1.93 1.20
C TYR A 356 -21.87 1.65 1.89
N ILE A 357 -21.90 0.72 2.86
CA ILE A 357 -20.77 0.41 3.73
C ILE A 357 -19.51 -0.06 2.98
N GLU A 358 -19.67 -0.65 1.80
CA GLU A 358 -18.59 -1.02 0.90
C GLU A 358 -17.83 0.20 0.38
N VAL A 359 -18.50 1.33 0.17
CA VAL A 359 -17.86 2.59 -0.25
C VAL A 359 -17.01 3.13 0.90
N ILE A 360 -17.51 3.09 2.14
CA ILE A 360 -16.73 3.52 3.31
C ILE A 360 -15.46 2.67 3.47
N ALA A 361 -15.57 1.35 3.32
CA ALA A 361 -14.41 0.46 3.40
C ALA A 361 -13.46 0.59 2.20
N HIS A 362 -13.97 0.89 1.01
CA HIS A 362 -13.18 1.26 -0.16
C HIS A 362 -12.32 2.49 0.14
N GLU A 363 -12.90 3.58 0.65
CA GLU A 363 -12.13 4.77 1.01
C GLU A 363 -11.08 4.50 2.11
N LEU A 364 -11.43 3.74 3.15
CA LEU A 364 -10.45 3.35 4.18
C LEU A 364 -9.29 2.53 3.60
N THR A 365 -9.51 1.83 2.49
CA THR A 365 -8.46 1.05 1.82
C THR A 365 -7.47 1.95 1.08
N HIS A 366 -7.88 3.10 0.56
CA HIS A 366 -6.91 4.13 0.14
C HIS A 366 -6.04 4.60 1.31
N GLY A 367 -6.58 4.62 2.53
CA GLY A 367 -5.79 4.81 3.76
C GLY A 367 -4.75 3.72 3.97
N ILE A 368 -5.15 2.47 3.80
CA ILE A 368 -4.23 1.31 3.86
C ILE A 368 -3.11 1.44 2.84
N ILE A 369 -3.44 1.79 1.61
CA ILE A 369 -2.49 1.86 0.51
C ILE A 369 -1.56 3.07 0.69
N SER A 370 -2.10 4.25 1.00
CA SER A 370 -1.31 5.48 1.13
C SER A 370 -0.36 5.50 2.34
N THR A 371 -0.70 4.81 3.43
CA THR A 371 0.21 4.63 4.59
C THR A 371 1.15 3.43 4.44
N GLY A 372 0.88 2.55 3.47
CA GLY A 372 1.62 1.33 3.18
C GLY A 372 2.42 1.41 1.88
N SER A 373 1.92 0.74 0.83
CA SER A 373 2.62 0.63 -0.48
C SER A 373 2.79 1.95 -1.23
N GLY A 374 1.94 2.95 -0.95
CA GLY A 374 1.98 4.27 -1.56
C GLY A 374 1.78 4.26 -3.07
N LEU A 375 0.91 3.36 -3.59
CA LEU A 375 0.57 3.31 -5.01
C LEU A 375 0.26 4.70 -5.54
N ILE A 376 0.91 5.06 -6.64
CA ILE A 376 0.64 6.31 -7.33
C ILE A 376 -0.67 6.13 -8.08
N TYR A 377 -1.57 7.08 -7.87
CA TYR A 377 -2.92 7.05 -8.37
C TYR A 377 -3.00 7.45 -9.86
N GLU A 378 -2.29 6.71 -10.71
CA GLU A 378 -2.20 6.92 -12.17
C GLU A 378 -2.07 5.58 -12.90
N PHE A 379 -2.66 5.46 -14.10
CA PHE A 379 -2.54 4.30 -14.99
C PHE A 379 -2.76 2.95 -14.26
N GLU A 380 -1.85 1.99 -14.41
CA GLU A 380 -1.96 0.66 -13.79
C GLU A 380 -1.79 0.68 -12.27
N SER A 381 -0.93 1.54 -11.72
CA SER A 381 -0.76 1.62 -10.26
C SER A 381 -1.99 2.19 -9.59
N GLY A 382 -2.65 3.19 -10.19
CA GLY A 382 -3.92 3.72 -9.72
C GLY A 382 -5.08 2.76 -9.95
N ALA A 383 -5.09 2.04 -11.07
CA ALA A 383 -6.07 0.98 -11.30
C ALA A 383 -5.93 -0.18 -10.31
N MET A 384 -4.70 -0.50 -9.89
CA MET A 384 -4.41 -1.48 -8.83
C MET A 384 -4.93 -0.98 -7.48
N ASP A 385 -4.72 0.30 -7.17
CA ASP A 385 -5.21 0.96 -5.94
C ASP A 385 -6.74 0.83 -5.83
N GLU A 386 -7.46 1.32 -6.85
CA GLU A 386 -8.91 1.21 -6.98
C GLU A 386 -9.43 -0.24 -6.89
N GLY A 387 -8.73 -1.18 -7.55
CA GLY A 387 -9.13 -2.59 -7.56
C GLY A 387 -8.99 -3.27 -6.20
N ILE A 388 -7.94 -2.92 -5.45
CA ILE A 388 -7.76 -3.38 -4.07
C ILE A 388 -8.82 -2.75 -3.15
N ALA A 389 -9.12 -1.46 -3.33
CA ALA A 389 -10.14 -0.76 -2.57
C ALA A 389 -11.54 -1.36 -2.78
N ASP A 390 -11.93 -1.66 -4.02
CA ASP A 390 -13.17 -2.38 -4.32
C ASP A 390 -13.20 -3.79 -3.69
N ALA A 391 -12.11 -4.56 -3.82
CA ALA A 391 -12.01 -5.91 -3.26
C ALA A 391 -12.20 -5.93 -1.74
N ILE A 392 -11.56 -5.01 -1.03
CA ILE A 392 -11.72 -4.87 0.42
C ILE A 392 -13.12 -4.34 0.77
N GLY A 393 -13.65 -3.39 0.00
CA GLY A 393 -15.02 -2.86 0.16
C GLY A 393 -16.09 -3.95 0.13
N VAL A 394 -16.11 -4.79 -0.92
CA VAL A 394 -17.07 -5.90 -1.00
C VAL A 394 -16.81 -6.98 0.06
N SER A 395 -15.55 -7.19 0.45
CA SER A 395 -15.21 -8.13 1.52
C SER A 395 -15.75 -7.70 2.87
N PHE A 396 -15.70 -6.40 3.16
CA PHE A 396 -16.31 -5.82 4.36
C PHE A 396 -17.84 -5.97 4.35
N LYS A 397 -18.49 -5.71 3.21
CA LYS A 397 -19.93 -5.92 3.04
C LYS A 397 -20.33 -7.38 3.32
N ALA A 398 -19.60 -8.35 2.75
CA ALA A 398 -19.83 -9.77 3.01
C ALA A 398 -19.65 -10.13 4.50
N TRP A 399 -18.58 -9.63 5.13
CA TRP A 399 -18.31 -9.85 6.55
C TRP A 399 -19.40 -9.27 7.46
N ARG A 400 -19.90 -8.07 7.14
CA ARG A 400 -21.02 -7.43 7.84
C ARG A 400 -22.32 -8.22 7.70
N GLU A 401 -22.66 -8.64 6.48
CA GLU A 401 -23.86 -9.45 6.22
C GLU A 401 -23.79 -10.84 6.89
N ALA A 402 -22.58 -11.37 7.08
CA ALA A 402 -22.35 -12.59 7.85
C ALA A 402 -22.50 -12.42 9.37
N GLY A 403 -22.76 -11.19 9.86
CA GLY A 403 -22.94 -10.88 11.28
C GLY A 403 -21.69 -10.31 11.96
N GLY A 404 -20.68 -9.89 11.19
CA GLY A 404 -19.53 -9.17 11.73
C GLY A 404 -19.92 -7.81 12.30
N ALA A 405 -19.39 -7.46 13.46
CA ALA A 405 -19.51 -6.15 14.10
C ALA A 405 -18.37 -5.95 15.09
N LEU A 406 -18.16 -4.74 15.61
CA LEU A 406 -17.17 -4.52 16.67
C LEU A 406 -17.38 -5.49 17.85
N GLY A 407 -16.35 -6.29 18.16
CA GLY A 407 -16.41 -7.34 19.18
C GLY A 407 -17.11 -8.63 18.76
N GLN A 408 -17.50 -8.78 17.49
CA GLN A 408 -18.21 -9.93 16.94
C GLN A 408 -17.62 -10.33 15.58
N ASN A 409 -17.07 -11.54 15.48
CA ASN A 409 -16.55 -12.08 14.23
C ASN A 409 -17.39 -13.29 13.80
N PRO A 410 -17.83 -13.35 12.53
CA PRO A 410 -18.53 -14.50 12.01
C PRO A 410 -17.56 -15.68 11.86
N SER A 411 -18.04 -16.91 12.07
CA SER A 411 -17.23 -18.12 11.90
C SER A 411 -16.96 -18.47 10.43
N SER A 412 -17.71 -17.88 9.50
CA SER A 412 -17.56 -18.02 8.05
C SER A 412 -18.12 -16.79 7.36
N ILE A 413 -17.53 -16.40 6.22
CA ILE A 413 -17.99 -15.28 5.39
C ILE A 413 -18.48 -15.84 4.05
N PRO A 414 -19.78 -16.16 3.90
CA PRO A 414 -20.34 -16.59 2.63
C PRO A 414 -20.44 -15.44 1.61
N THR A 415 -20.51 -15.78 0.34
CA THR A 415 -20.82 -14.83 -0.74
C THR A 415 -22.29 -14.94 -1.16
N TYR A 416 -22.82 -13.86 -1.73
CA TYR A 416 -24.22 -13.77 -2.18
C TYR A 416 -24.29 -13.15 -3.58
N SER A 417 -25.38 -13.39 -4.31
CA SER A 417 -25.48 -12.99 -5.71
C SER A 417 -25.38 -11.47 -5.97
N ASN A 418 -25.78 -10.65 -5.00
CA ASN A 418 -25.78 -9.18 -5.07
C ASN A 418 -24.57 -8.55 -4.35
N LEU A 419 -23.57 -9.35 -3.95
CA LEU A 419 -22.39 -8.86 -3.24
C LEU A 419 -21.45 -8.05 -4.15
N TRP A 420 -21.38 -8.44 -5.43
CA TRP A 420 -20.30 -8.08 -6.35
C TRP A 420 -20.42 -6.70 -7.00
N THR A 421 -21.24 -5.82 -6.43
CA THR A 421 -21.42 -4.45 -6.91
C THR A 421 -21.01 -3.42 -5.88
N MET A 422 -20.33 -2.38 -6.34
CA MET A 422 -20.16 -1.13 -5.61
C MET A 422 -21.39 -0.26 -5.88
N ASP A 423 -22.28 -0.14 -4.91
CA ASP A 423 -23.59 0.48 -5.13
C ASP A 423 -23.61 1.98 -4.81
N SER A 424 -24.54 2.70 -5.46
CA SER A 424 -24.88 4.10 -5.19
C SER A 424 -26.40 4.32 -5.24
N PRO A 425 -26.91 5.52 -4.88
CA PRO A 425 -28.33 5.84 -4.97
C PRO A 425 -28.94 5.72 -6.37
N VAL A 426 -28.12 5.78 -7.42
CA VAL A 426 -28.56 5.72 -8.83
C VAL A 426 -28.29 4.37 -9.49
N GLY A 427 -27.72 3.41 -8.78
CA GLY A 427 -27.35 2.08 -9.29
C GLY A 427 -25.89 1.71 -9.00
N PRO A 428 -25.43 0.55 -9.48
CA PRO A 428 -24.06 0.11 -9.28
C PRO A 428 -23.08 1.02 -10.04
N LEU A 429 -22.08 1.53 -9.33
CA LEU A 429 -20.94 2.25 -9.90
C LEU A 429 -20.02 1.30 -10.65
N ARG A 430 -19.85 0.08 -10.14
CA ARG A 430 -19.02 -0.98 -10.71
C ARG A 430 -19.63 -2.35 -10.43
N ASP A 431 -19.32 -3.33 -11.28
CA ASP A 431 -19.67 -4.74 -11.08
C ASP A 431 -18.42 -5.61 -11.26
N MET A 432 -17.93 -6.20 -10.17
CA MET A 432 -16.72 -7.02 -10.18
C MET A 432 -16.91 -8.36 -10.92
N ARG A 433 -18.16 -8.84 -11.02
CA ARG A 433 -18.47 -10.12 -11.66
C ARG A 433 -18.62 -10.00 -13.19
N ASN A 434 -19.12 -8.86 -13.65
CA ASN A 434 -19.30 -8.57 -15.06
C ASN A 434 -19.07 -7.07 -15.33
N PRO A 435 -17.80 -6.62 -15.28
CA PRO A 435 -17.44 -5.21 -15.47
C PRO A 435 -18.04 -4.59 -16.72
N ASN A 436 -18.06 -5.34 -17.82
CA ASN A 436 -18.50 -4.86 -19.12
C ASN A 436 -19.95 -4.34 -19.15
N ARG A 437 -20.81 -4.77 -18.21
CA ARG A 437 -22.19 -4.27 -18.13
C ARG A 437 -22.28 -2.82 -17.63
N ILE A 438 -21.22 -2.31 -17.00
CA ILE A 438 -21.10 -0.94 -16.51
C ILE A 438 -20.09 -0.22 -17.40
N ASP A 439 -20.57 0.73 -18.21
CA ASP A 439 -19.77 1.60 -19.07
C ASP A 439 -18.73 0.89 -19.96
N ASN A 440 -19.00 -0.37 -20.32
CA ASN A 440 -18.11 -1.23 -21.11
C ASN A 440 -16.73 -1.43 -20.46
N ASN A 441 -16.61 -1.28 -19.14
CA ASN A 441 -15.33 -1.40 -18.42
C ASN A 441 -14.62 -2.75 -18.72
N PRO A 442 -13.28 -2.76 -18.83
CA PRO A 442 -12.50 -3.93 -19.21
C PRO A 442 -12.50 -5.00 -18.11
N ASP A 443 -12.71 -6.26 -18.47
CA ASP A 443 -12.62 -7.39 -17.52
C ASP A 443 -11.44 -8.33 -17.84
N HIS A 444 -10.65 -7.99 -18.87
CA HIS A 444 -9.46 -8.70 -19.30
C HIS A 444 -8.41 -7.71 -19.83
N TYR A 445 -7.12 -8.01 -19.64
CA TYR A 445 -6.02 -7.09 -19.88
C TYR A 445 -5.83 -6.68 -21.35
N ASP A 446 -6.25 -7.50 -22.31
CA ASP A 446 -6.26 -7.13 -23.74
C ASP A 446 -7.27 -6.01 -24.08
N GLN A 447 -8.14 -5.67 -23.14
CA GLN A 447 -9.12 -4.58 -23.24
C GLN A 447 -8.66 -3.30 -22.52
N PHE A 448 -7.43 -3.27 -21.98
CA PHE A 448 -6.93 -2.15 -21.20
C PHE A 448 -7.14 -0.80 -21.91
N TYR A 449 -7.75 0.14 -21.19
CA TYR A 449 -8.00 1.49 -21.68
C TYR A 449 -6.73 2.33 -21.56
N SER A 450 -6.05 2.52 -22.69
CA SER A 450 -4.96 3.49 -22.78
C SER A 450 -5.53 4.88 -23.09
N VAL A 451 -5.81 5.63 -22.03
CA VAL A 451 -6.31 7.02 -22.11
C VAL A 451 -5.27 8.01 -21.57
N PRO A 452 -5.29 9.28 -22.03
CA PRO A 452 -4.46 10.33 -21.44
C PRO A 452 -4.70 10.51 -19.94
N ILE A 453 -3.69 10.98 -19.22
CA ILE A 453 -3.73 11.14 -17.76
C ILE A 453 -4.84 12.10 -17.28
N GLU A 454 -5.19 13.10 -18.08
CA GLU A 454 -6.27 14.03 -17.78
C GLU A 454 -7.66 13.37 -17.75
N ASN A 455 -7.78 12.18 -18.33
CA ASN A 455 -8.99 11.38 -18.28
C ASN A 455 -8.80 10.32 -17.21
N ASP A 456 -9.37 10.58 -16.04
CA ASP A 456 -9.42 9.58 -14.97
C ASP A 456 -8.02 9.07 -14.55
N GLN A 457 -7.04 9.98 -14.51
CA GLN A 457 -5.65 9.66 -14.16
C GLN A 457 -5.04 8.53 -15.02
N GLY A 458 -5.48 8.39 -16.28
CA GLY A 458 -5.08 7.28 -17.14
C GLY A 458 -6.03 6.08 -17.08
N GLY A 459 -7.29 6.31 -16.69
CA GLY A 459 -8.36 5.32 -16.65
C GLY A 459 -8.33 4.43 -15.41
N VAL A 460 -7.96 4.97 -14.24
CA VAL A 460 -7.79 4.18 -13.01
C VAL A 460 -9.09 3.48 -12.59
N HIS A 461 -10.24 4.15 -12.63
CA HIS A 461 -11.54 3.58 -12.24
C HIS A 461 -12.10 2.60 -13.27
N SER A 462 -11.76 2.77 -14.55
CA SER A 462 -12.14 1.81 -15.59
C SER A 462 -11.24 0.58 -15.59
N ASN A 463 -9.92 0.76 -15.55
CA ASN A 463 -8.97 -0.35 -15.65
C ASN A 463 -8.88 -1.19 -14.36
N SER A 464 -9.29 -0.63 -13.21
CA SER A 464 -9.39 -1.39 -11.96
C SER A 464 -10.32 -2.59 -12.05
N SER A 465 -11.26 -2.57 -13.00
CA SER A 465 -12.18 -3.67 -13.15
C SER A 465 -11.56 -4.97 -13.66
N ILE A 466 -10.35 -4.92 -14.22
CA ILE A 466 -9.55 -6.12 -14.55
C ILE A 466 -9.11 -6.83 -13.26
N ILE A 467 -8.64 -6.06 -12.27
CA ILE A 467 -8.29 -6.57 -10.93
C ILE A 467 -9.54 -7.02 -10.18
N ASN A 468 -10.65 -6.29 -10.31
CA ASN A 468 -11.94 -6.71 -9.74
C ASN A 468 -12.39 -8.08 -10.28
N GLN A 469 -12.25 -8.30 -11.60
CA GLN A 469 -12.60 -9.57 -12.22
C GLN A 469 -11.68 -10.70 -11.75
N ALA A 470 -10.39 -10.43 -11.54
CA ALA A 470 -9.43 -11.39 -10.97
C ALA A 470 -9.81 -11.75 -9.52
N PHE A 471 -10.15 -10.76 -8.69
CA PHE A 471 -10.59 -10.97 -7.31
C PHE A 471 -11.88 -11.82 -7.25
N TYR A 472 -12.88 -11.52 -8.11
CA TYR A 472 -14.09 -12.34 -8.22
C TYR A 472 -13.77 -13.82 -8.52
N ILE A 473 -12.92 -14.06 -9.52
CA ILE A 473 -12.52 -15.42 -9.92
C ILE A 473 -11.73 -16.10 -8.79
N LEU A 474 -10.86 -15.39 -8.09
CA LEU A 474 -10.10 -15.91 -6.96
C LEU A 474 -11.01 -16.37 -5.82
N VAL A 475 -12.07 -15.60 -5.55
CA VAL A 475 -13.02 -15.91 -4.48
C VAL A 475 -13.97 -17.05 -4.84
N GLU A 476 -14.69 -16.92 -5.96
CA GLU A 476 -15.74 -17.87 -6.36
C GLU A 476 -15.19 -19.12 -7.05
N GLY A 477 -14.01 -18.99 -7.67
CA GLY A 477 -13.46 -19.98 -8.58
C GLY A 477 -14.16 -20.00 -9.94
N GLY A 478 -13.78 -20.98 -10.75
CA GLY A 478 -14.28 -21.13 -12.11
C GLY A 478 -13.39 -20.48 -13.17
N ARG A 479 -13.93 -20.36 -14.37
CA ARG A 479 -13.29 -19.64 -15.49
C ARG A 479 -13.78 -18.21 -15.56
N HIS A 480 -13.11 -17.39 -16.36
CA HIS A 480 -13.57 -16.03 -16.66
C HIS A 480 -15.07 -16.05 -17.05
N PRO A 481 -15.96 -15.34 -16.31
CA PRO A 481 -17.40 -15.56 -16.42
C PRO A 481 -18.00 -15.16 -17.77
N ARG A 482 -17.50 -14.08 -18.37
CA ARG A 482 -17.92 -13.64 -19.71
C ARG A 482 -17.25 -14.40 -20.86
N LEU A 483 -15.92 -14.55 -20.82
CA LEU A 483 -15.15 -15.13 -21.92
C LEU A 483 -15.16 -16.67 -21.94
N GLY A 484 -15.30 -17.32 -20.78
CA GLY A 484 -15.22 -18.78 -20.65
C GLY A 484 -13.82 -19.38 -20.92
N THR A 485 -12.80 -18.52 -21.00
CA THR A 485 -11.39 -18.83 -21.25
C THR A 485 -10.56 -18.85 -19.95
N GLY A 486 -9.27 -19.16 -20.07
CA GLY A 486 -8.33 -19.21 -18.96
C GLY A 486 -8.40 -20.49 -18.11
N PRO A 487 -7.58 -20.58 -17.05
CA PRO A 487 -7.63 -21.66 -16.08
C PRO A 487 -9.01 -21.78 -15.42
N ASN A 488 -9.31 -22.99 -14.93
CA ASN A 488 -10.47 -23.20 -14.07
C ASN A 488 -10.02 -23.12 -12.61
N VAL A 489 -10.12 -21.93 -12.02
CA VAL A 489 -9.58 -21.58 -10.72
C VAL A 489 -10.35 -22.30 -9.60
N GLN A 490 -9.63 -22.80 -8.60
CA GLN A 490 -10.24 -23.23 -7.35
C GLN A 490 -10.47 -22.00 -6.47
N GLY A 491 -11.74 -21.71 -6.16
CA GLY A 491 -12.10 -20.58 -5.31
C GLY A 491 -11.55 -20.75 -3.89
N ILE A 492 -10.92 -19.70 -3.35
CA ILE A 492 -10.29 -19.73 -2.02
C ILE A 492 -11.13 -19.05 -0.94
N GLY A 493 -12.29 -18.50 -1.32
CA GLY A 493 -13.20 -17.76 -0.44
C GLY A 493 -12.74 -16.34 -0.14
N ILE A 494 -13.71 -15.49 0.22
CA ILE A 494 -13.52 -14.04 0.30
C ILE A 494 -12.59 -13.60 1.43
N ALA A 495 -12.59 -14.31 2.56
CA ALA A 495 -11.72 -13.99 3.70
C ALA A 495 -10.23 -14.12 3.32
N ASN A 496 -9.86 -15.22 2.65
CA ASN A 496 -8.49 -15.48 2.26
C ASN A 496 -8.04 -14.51 1.16
N ALA A 497 -8.89 -14.26 0.17
CA ALA A 497 -8.59 -13.31 -0.90
C ALA A 497 -8.42 -11.88 -0.36
N ALA A 498 -9.28 -11.45 0.58
CA ALA A 498 -9.16 -10.15 1.23
C ALA A 498 -7.85 -10.01 2.01
N ALA A 499 -7.45 -11.03 2.77
CA ALA A 499 -6.17 -11.04 3.49
C ALA A 499 -4.96 -10.91 2.55
N ILE A 500 -4.99 -11.60 1.40
CA ILE A 500 -3.96 -11.51 0.37
C ILE A 500 -3.88 -10.09 -0.22
N PHE A 501 -5.03 -9.52 -0.60
CA PHE A 501 -5.09 -8.19 -1.21
C PHE A 501 -4.70 -7.09 -0.21
N GLY A 502 -5.15 -7.20 1.05
CA GLY A 502 -4.80 -6.29 2.14
C GLY A 502 -3.31 -6.32 2.46
N LEU A 503 -2.69 -7.50 2.54
CA LEU A 503 -1.25 -7.61 2.76
C LEU A 503 -0.44 -7.03 1.59
N ALA A 504 -0.86 -7.31 0.36
CA ALA A 504 -0.20 -6.76 -0.82
C ALA A 504 -0.29 -5.22 -0.87
N GLY A 505 -1.49 -4.66 -0.69
CA GLY A 505 -1.73 -3.21 -0.69
C GLY A 505 -1.07 -2.47 0.47
N SER A 506 -0.97 -3.09 1.65
CA SER A 506 -0.35 -2.46 2.82
C SER A 506 1.17 -2.57 2.85
N GLN A 507 1.77 -3.65 2.35
CA GLN A 507 3.18 -3.97 2.69
C GLN A 507 4.06 -4.47 1.54
N LEU A 508 3.50 -4.94 0.41
CA LEU A 508 4.31 -5.59 -0.63
C LEU A 508 4.41 -4.80 -1.93
N LEU A 509 3.32 -4.10 -2.29
CA LEU A 509 3.31 -3.26 -3.48
C LEU A 509 4.21 -2.04 -3.30
N THR A 510 4.64 -1.47 -4.43
CA THR A 510 5.47 -0.27 -4.46
C THR A 510 4.79 0.80 -5.32
N PRO A 511 5.15 2.09 -5.19
CA PRO A 511 4.36 3.19 -5.76
C PRO A 511 4.06 3.09 -7.26
N TYR A 512 4.94 2.50 -8.07
CA TYR A 512 4.76 2.38 -9.52
C TYR A 512 4.43 0.95 -9.98
N ALA A 513 3.93 0.10 -9.08
CA ALA A 513 3.59 -1.28 -9.43
C ALA A 513 2.56 -1.32 -10.57
N ASP A 514 2.91 -2.01 -11.65
CA ASP A 514 1.99 -2.37 -12.71
C ASP A 514 1.24 -3.66 -12.36
N PHE A 515 0.38 -4.14 -13.26
CA PHE A 515 -0.43 -5.34 -13.02
C PHE A 515 0.40 -6.62 -12.88
N GLU A 516 1.56 -6.70 -13.55
CA GLU A 516 2.49 -7.83 -13.39
C GLU A 516 3.15 -7.80 -12.00
N ALA A 517 3.60 -6.64 -11.54
CA ALA A 517 4.07 -6.44 -10.17
C ALA A 517 2.96 -6.78 -9.16
N GLY A 518 1.72 -6.40 -9.45
CA GLY A 518 0.53 -6.77 -8.67
C GLY A 518 0.33 -8.27 -8.53
N ARG A 519 0.38 -9.00 -9.65
CA ARG A 519 0.33 -10.47 -9.66
C ARG A 519 1.39 -11.06 -8.71
N ASN A 520 2.62 -10.58 -8.81
CA ASN A 520 3.73 -11.10 -8.02
C ASN A 520 3.56 -10.77 -6.53
N ALA A 521 3.09 -9.57 -6.20
CA ALA A 521 2.80 -9.17 -4.82
C ALA A 521 1.65 -9.99 -4.21
N PHE A 522 0.57 -10.25 -4.95
CA PHE A 522 -0.50 -11.13 -4.47
C PHE A 522 -0.04 -12.58 -4.26
N ALA A 523 0.82 -13.09 -5.15
CA ALA A 523 1.38 -14.44 -5.00
C ALA A 523 2.30 -14.51 -3.78
N LEU A 524 3.16 -13.50 -3.58
CA LEU A 524 4.02 -13.40 -2.39
C LEU A 524 3.19 -13.27 -1.10
N ALA A 525 2.10 -12.50 -1.10
CA ALA A 525 1.17 -12.44 0.03
C ALA A 525 0.55 -13.81 0.32
N ALA A 526 0.14 -14.55 -0.71
CA ALA A 526 -0.38 -15.90 -0.54
C ALA A 526 0.69 -16.88 -0.02
N GLU A 527 1.94 -16.73 -0.43
CA GLU A 527 3.06 -17.51 0.10
C GLU A 527 3.34 -17.20 1.57
N ILE A 528 3.37 -15.92 1.96
CA ILE A 528 3.58 -15.51 3.35
C ILE A 528 2.47 -16.06 4.25
N LEU A 529 1.22 -16.00 3.80
CA LEU A 529 0.06 -16.39 4.60
C LEU A 529 -0.21 -17.90 4.61
N TYR A 530 0.07 -18.61 3.51
CA TYR A 530 -0.36 -19.99 3.30
C TYR A 530 0.74 -20.95 2.81
N GLY A 531 1.92 -20.43 2.45
CA GLY A 531 3.06 -21.18 1.90
C GLY A 531 3.09 -21.23 0.37
N GLU A 532 4.30 -21.32 -0.18
CA GLU A 532 4.55 -21.54 -1.62
C GLU A 532 3.87 -22.85 -2.07
N TYR A 533 3.29 -22.86 -3.28
CA TYR A 533 2.53 -23.99 -3.84
C TYR A 533 1.28 -24.43 -3.04
N SER A 534 0.80 -23.63 -2.09
CA SER A 534 -0.52 -23.83 -1.49
C SER A 534 -1.65 -23.63 -2.51
N ASP A 535 -2.85 -24.15 -2.22
CA ASP A 535 -4.04 -23.92 -3.05
C ASP A 535 -4.29 -22.42 -3.25
N ASN A 536 -4.03 -21.60 -2.22
CA ASN A 536 -4.17 -20.15 -2.26
C ASN A 536 -3.17 -19.51 -3.23
N TRP A 537 -1.90 -19.90 -3.13
CA TRP A 537 -0.84 -19.42 -4.01
C TRP A 537 -1.10 -19.78 -5.48
N ILE A 538 -1.53 -21.02 -5.73
CA ILE A 538 -1.88 -21.50 -7.09
C ILE A 538 -3.09 -20.72 -7.63
N ALA A 539 -4.14 -20.54 -6.82
CA ALA A 539 -5.36 -19.86 -7.25
C ALA A 539 -5.11 -18.39 -7.62
N VAL A 540 -4.22 -17.68 -6.91
CA VAL A 540 -3.82 -16.31 -7.25
C VAL A 540 -3.25 -16.25 -8.67
N HIS A 541 -2.25 -17.08 -8.98
CA HIS A 541 -1.66 -17.09 -10.31
C HIS A 541 -2.67 -17.43 -11.41
N GLU A 542 -3.57 -18.38 -11.14
CA GLU A 542 -4.58 -18.80 -12.10
C GLU A 542 -5.68 -17.76 -12.32
N ALA A 543 -6.06 -17.01 -11.29
CA ALA A 543 -6.99 -15.90 -11.41
C ALA A 543 -6.40 -14.75 -12.22
N MET A 544 -5.12 -14.42 -12.02
CA MET A 544 -4.42 -13.41 -12.81
C MET A 544 -4.23 -13.85 -14.27
N ASP A 545 -3.92 -15.13 -14.51
CA ASP A 545 -3.89 -15.71 -15.87
C ASP A 545 -5.28 -15.64 -16.55
N ALA A 546 -6.37 -15.84 -15.80
CA ALA A 546 -7.72 -15.82 -16.35
C ALA A 546 -8.16 -14.44 -16.86
N VAL A 547 -7.59 -13.36 -16.35
CA VAL A 547 -7.81 -11.98 -16.81
C VAL A 547 -6.70 -11.46 -17.73
N GLY A 548 -5.80 -12.33 -18.19
CA GLY A 548 -4.80 -12.00 -19.20
C GLY A 548 -3.51 -11.35 -18.67
N ILE A 549 -3.34 -11.22 -17.36
CA ILE A 549 -2.11 -10.72 -16.73
C ILE A 549 -1.21 -11.94 -16.51
N SER A 550 -0.54 -12.39 -17.55
CA SER A 550 0.31 -13.61 -17.51
C SER A 550 1.61 -13.38 -16.73
N GLY A 551 2.24 -14.44 -16.22
CA GLY A 551 3.55 -14.35 -15.58
C GLY A 551 4.33 -15.66 -15.58
N ALA A 552 5.61 -15.61 -15.20
CA ALA A 552 6.48 -16.78 -15.14
C ALA A 552 6.23 -17.57 -13.84
N TRP A 553 5.38 -18.59 -13.91
CA TRP A 553 5.14 -19.55 -12.83
C TRP A 553 4.83 -20.93 -13.40
N ARG A 554 4.92 -21.97 -12.57
CA ARG A 554 4.52 -23.33 -12.98
C ARG A 554 3.74 -23.99 -11.87
N ARG A 555 2.59 -24.57 -12.22
CA ARG A 555 1.85 -25.46 -11.33
C ARG A 555 2.73 -26.69 -11.04
N GLN A 556 3.26 -26.77 -9.82
CA GLN A 556 3.90 -27.97 -9.29
C GLN A 556 2.88 -28.74 -8.42
N ALA A 557 3.04 -30.06 -8.29
CA ALA A 557 2.25 -30.80 -7.31
C ALA A 557 2.67 -30.35 -5.90
N PRO A 558 1.73 -30.24 -4.93
CA PRO A 558 2.08 -29.90 -3.55
C PRO A 558 3.19 -30.83 -3.08
N THR A 559 4.30 -30.27 -2.63
CA THR A 559 5.38 -31.08 -2.04
C THR A 559 4.79 -31.79 -0.82
N PRO A 560 4.80 -33.13 -0.74
CA PRO A 560 4.31 -33.81 0.46
C PRO A 560 5.09 -33.29 1.68
N PRO A 561 4.44 -33.10 2.83
CA PRO A 561 5.12 -32.61 4.02
C PRO A 561 6.33 -33.52 4.31
N PRO A 562 7.47 -32.95 4.74
CA PRO A 562 8.65 -33.74 5.04
C PRO A 562 8.28 -34.85 6.02
N VAL A 563 8.54 -36.10 5.64
CA VAL A 563 8.35 -37.24 6.53
C VAL A 563 9.31 -37.04 7.71
N ILE A 564 8.76 -36.59 8.83
CA ILE A 564 9.48 -36.53 10.09
C ILE A 564 9.82 -37.97 10.45
N THR A 565 11.06 -38.37 10.21
CA THR A 565 11.57 -39.63 10.76
C THR A 565 11.71 -39.38 12.26
N PRO A 566 11.01 -40.13 13.13
CA PRO A 566 11.07 -39.88 14.56
C PRO A 566 12.51 -40.01 15.05
N THR A 567 13.03 -38.94 15.65
CA THR A 567 14.29 -38.95 16.39
C THR A 567 14.22 -40.05 17.45
N PRO A 568 15.23 -40.93 17.57
CA PRO A 568 15.23 -41.95 18.62
C PRO A 568 15.13 -41.28 19.99
N ILE A 569 14.11 -41.69 20.75
CA ILE A 569 13.87 -41.22 22.12
C ILE A 569 15.12 -41.51 22.96
N PRO A 570 15.72 -40.52 23.65
CA PRO A 570 16.76 -40.79 24.63
C PRO A 570 16.15 -41.62 25.78
N GLN A 571 16.70 -42.81 26.05
CA GLN A 571 16.34 -43.58 27.23
C GLN A 571 16.59 -42.74 28.48
N SER A 572 15.57 -42.58 29.33
CA SER A 572 15.71 -41.97 30.65
C SER A 572 16.52 -42.89 31.56
N ASP A 573 17.47 -42.29 32.28
CA ASP A 573 18.17 -42.94 33.40
C ASP A 573 17.16 -43.38 34.49
N PRO A 574 17.41 -44.52 35.17
CA PRO A 574 16.47 -45.06 36.15
C PRO A 574 16.51 -44.30 37.48
N THR A 575 15.36 -43.75 37.89
CA THR A 575 15.12 -43.13 39.20
C THR A 575 14.94 -44.20 40.30
N PRO A 576 15.37 -43.98 41.56
CA PRO A 576 15.42 -45.04 42.59
C PRO A 576 14.08 -45.36 43.24
N VAL A 577 13.94 -46.62 43.66
CA VAL A 577 12.76 -47.28 44.24
C VAL A 577 12.43 -46.80 45.67
N PRO A 578 11.17 -46.49 45.99
CA PRO A 578 10.68 -46.44 47.37
C PRO A 578 9.92 -47.72 47.80
N THR A 579 10.11 -48.11 49.06
CA THR A 579 9.63 -49.35 49.75
C THR A 579 8.15 -49.28 50.18
N PRO A 580 7.38 -50.40 50.25
CA PRO A 580 5.92 -50.38 50.44
C PRO A 580 5.43 -50.83 51.83
N VAL A 581 4.29 -50.31 52.33
CA VAL A 581 3.38 -50.97 53.33
C VAL A 581 1.95 -50.33 53.31
N PRO A 582 0.86 -50.89 53.91
CA PRO A 582 -0.21 -51.56 53.19
C PRO A 582 -1.66 -51.06 53.50
N THR A 583 -2.63 -51.59 52.73
CA THR A 583 -4.09 -51.34 52.75
C THR A 583 -4.86 -52.00 53.90
N PRO A 584 -6.01 -51.44 54.35
CA PRO A 584 -7.11 -52.22 54.95
C PRO A 584 -8.48 -52.11 54.20
N SER A 585 -9.33 -53.12 54.46
CA SER A 585 -10.62 -53.49 53.81
C SER A 585 -11.87 -53.16 54.72
N PRO A 586 -13.16 -53.56 54.47
CA PRO A 586 -14.31 -52.65 54.24
C PRO A 586 -15.57 -52.78 55.17
N ALA A 587 -16.60 -51.93 54.92
CA ALA A 587 -18.06 -51.95 55.28
C ALA A 587 -18.50 -51.63 56.75
N PRO A 588 -19.74 -51.15 57.11
CA PRO A 588 -21.10 -51.45 56.55
C PRO A 588 -22.22 -50.32 56.52
N THR A 589 -23.42 -50.63 55.99
CA THR A 589 -24.75 -49.90 55.95
C THR A 589 -25.54 -49.98 57.30
N PRO A 590 -26.67 -49.23 57.66
CA PRO A 590 -28.01 -49.00 56.99
C PRO A 590 -28.75 -47.65 57.42
N PRO A 591 -30.12 -47.45 57.52
CA PRO A 591 -31.34 -47.77 56.71
C PRO A 591 -32.28 -46.55 56.34
N ASP A 592 -33.40 -46.81 55.63
CA ASP A 592 -34.54 -45.96 55.14
C ASP A 592 -35.68 -45.70 56.19
N PRO A 593 -36.65 -44.75 56.04
CA PRO A 593 -37.99 -45.08 55.47
C PRO A 593 -38.85 -43.96 54.77
N SER A 594 -39.61 -44.36 53.73
CA SER A 594 -41.09 -44.21 53.47
C SER A 594 -41.77 -42.81 53.30
N SER A 595 -42.58 -42.51 52.26
CA SER A 595 -43.96 -43.02 52.01
C SER A 595 -44.59 -42.53 50.66
N GLY A 596 -45.45 -43.35 50.01
CA GLY A 596 -46.20 -43.10 48.74
C GLY A 596 -47.60 -42.42 48.91
N PRO A 597 -48.67 -42.63 48.07
CA PRO A 597 -48.87 -43.55 46.92
C PRO A 597 -49.71 -43.06 45.66
N VAL A 598 -49.53 -43.74 44.51
CA VAL A 598 -50.46 -44.37 43.50
C VAL A 598 -51.87 -43.79 43.11
N ALA A 599 -52.19 -43.68 41.78
CA ALA A 599 -53.25 -44.43 41.03
C ALA A 599 -53.62 -43.92 39.58
N THR A 600 -53.98 -44.88 38.70
CA THR A 600 -54.28 -45.00 37.23
C THR A 600 -55.78 -44.70 36.83
N PRO A 601 -56.42 -45.05 35.66
CA PRO A 601 -56.07 -45.35 34.23
C PRO A 601 -57.02 -44.77 33.09
N THR A 602 -56.76 -45.19 31.82
CA THR A 602 -57.35 -45.05 30.41
C THR A 602 -58.86 -45.41 30.20
N PRO A 603 -59.54 -45.55 28.99
CA PRO A 603 -59.11 -45.75 27.55
C PRO A 603 -59.97 -45.16 26.36
N GLY A 604 -59.49 -45.32 25.10
CA GLY A 604 -60.32 -45.80 23.96
C GLY A 604 -60.18 -45.16 22.55
N ASP A 605 -59.65 -45.91 21.56
CA ASP A 605 -59.79 -45.71 20.08
C ASP A 605 -61.01 -46.52 19.53
N PRO A 606 -61.50 -46.35 18.26
CA PRO A 606 -60.92 -47.07 17.09
C PRO A 606 -61.08 -46.45 15.64
N ILE A 607 -60.09 -46.76 14.77
CA ILE A 607 -60.11 -47.28 13.37
C ILE A 607 -60.72 -46.44 12.19
N SER A 608 -59.89 -46.09 11.18
CA SER A 608 -59.96 -46.52 9.73
C SER A 608 -59.30 -45.54 8.73
N THR A 609 -58.44 -46.06 7.84
CA THR A 609 -58.00 -45.51 6.52
C THR A 609 -58.91 -46.08 5.39
N PRO A 610 -58.96 -45.59 4.11
CA PRO A 610 -57.78 -45.30 3.24
C PRO A 610 -57.88 -44.29 2.04
N THR A 611 -56.71 -44.05 1.43
CA THR A 611 -56.36 -43.88 -0.03
C THR A 611 -56.54 -42.59 -0.86
N THR A 612 -55.40 -42.26 -1.55
CA THR A 612 -55.15 -41.85 -2.97
C THR A 612 -55.17 -40.40 -3.49
N GLU A 613 -53.98 -40.01 -4.02
CA GLU A 613 -53.64 -39.40 -5.33
C GLU A 613 -53.84 -37.90 -5.70
N ALA A 614 -52.71 -37.33 -6.19
CA ALA A 614 -52.47 -36.55 -7.41
C ALA A 614 -52.74 -35.02 -7.51
N ALA A 615 -51.61 -34.29 -7.59
CA ALA A 615 -51.18 -33.36 -8.65
C ALA A 615 -52.06 -32.20 -9.19
N ASN A 616 -51.47 -31.00 -9.06
CA ASN A 616 -51.37 -29.87 -10.01
C ASN A 616 -52.63 -29.06 -10.40
N ASN A 617 -52.56 -27.73 -10.21
CA ASN A 617 -52.59 -26.72 -11.29
C ASN A 617 -52.69 -25.28 -10.75
N ASN A 618 -51.73 -24.41 -11.10
CA ASN A 618 -51.90 -22.96 -11.11
C ASN A 618 -51.14 -22.34 -12.31
N ALA A 619 -51.58 -22.70 -13.52
CA ALA A 619 -51.15 -22.11 -14.79
C ALA A 619 -51.94 -20.82 -15.14
N LEU A 620 -52.68 -20.24 -14.20
CA LEU A 620 -53.55 -19.08 -14.45
C LEU A 620 -52.87 -17.72 -14.14
N TYR A 621 -51.73 -17.72 -13.44
CA TYR A 621 -51.04 -16.49 -13.03
C TYR A 621 -49.88 -16.05 -13.93
N ILE A 622 -49.41 -16.92 -14.84
CA ILE A 622 -48.28 -16.60 -15.75
C ILE A 622 -48.77 -15.89 -17.03
N GLY A 623 -50.04 -16.05 -17.41
CA GLY A 623 -50.59 -15.46 -18.64
C GLY A 623 -50.94 -13.97 -18.57
N LEU A 624 -51.23 -13.42 -17.39
CA LEU A 624 -51.69 -12.03 -17.24
C LEU A 624 -50.55 -11.01 -17.06
N GLY A 625 -49.35 -11.45 -16.66
CA GLY A 625 -48.18 -10.57 -16.49
C GLY A 625 -47.47 -10.19 -17.80
N LEU A 626 -47.51 -11.05 -18.82
CA LEU A 626 -46.77 -10.85 -20.08
C LEU A 626 -47.42 -9.84 -21.04
N ALA A 627 -48.70 -9.52 -20.88
CA ALA A 627 -49.39 -8.55 -21.74
C ALA A 627 -49.13 -7.08 -21.36
N PHE A 628 -48.78 -6.79 -20.09
CA PHE A 628 -48.51 -5.42 -19.62
C PHE A 628 -47.10 -4.93 -19.95
N VAL A 629 -46.12 -5.84 -20.03
CA VAL A 629 -44.72 -5.51 -20.32
C VAL A 629 -44.51 -5.15 -21.80
N LEU A 630 -45.27 -5.77 -22.72
CA LEU A 630 -45.15 -5.50 -24.16
C LEU A 630 -45.84 -4.20 -24.62
N LEU A 631 -46.82 -3.68 -23.86
CA LEU A 631 -47.46 -2.39 -24.14
C LEU A 631 -46.62 -1.19 -23.65
N ALA A 632 -45.80 -1.37 -22.61
CA ALA A 632 -44.88 -0.34 -22.12
C ALA A 632 -43.69 -0.12 -23.08
N LEU A 633 -43.24 -1.17 -23.78
CA LEU A 633 -42.08 -1.12 -24.69
C LEU A 633 -42.37 -0.48 -26.06
N PHE A 634 -43.63 -0.18 -26.39
CA PHE A 634 -43.99 0.50 -27.65
C PHE A 634 -44.21 2.02 -27.50
N GLY A 635 -44.26 2.55 -26.27
CA GLY A 635 -44.62 3.94 -25.98
C GLY A 635 -43.47 4.95 -25.89
N LEU A 636 -42.22 4.51 -25.80
CA LEU A 636 -41.06 5.41 -25.55
C LEU A 636 -40.12 5.60 -26.75
N SER A 637 -40.53 5.21 -27.96
CA SER A 637 -39.70 5.33 -29.17
C SER A 637 -39.78 6.68 -29.90
N ARG A 638 -40.39 7.73 -29.31
CA ARG A 638 -40.45 9.06 -29.95
C ARG A 638 -40.39 10.17 -28.93
N LEU A 639 -39.20 10.69 -28.65
CA LEU A 639 -38.91 12.10 -28.31
C LEU A 639 -37.37 12.29 -28.33
N ARG A 640 -36.85 13.12 -29.24
CA ARG A 640 -35.47 13.63 -29.28
C ARG A 640 -35.52 15.16 -29.22
N PRO A 641 -34.61 15.83 -28.50
CA PRO A 641 -34.21 17.20 -28.82
C PRO A 641 -32.79 17.26 -29.40
N GLU A 642 -32.60 18.15 -30.37
CA GLU A 642 -31.34 18.51 -31.03
C GLU A 642 -30.42 19.30 -30.10
N TYR A 643 -29.10 19.06 -30.17
CA TYR A 643 -28.07 19.89 -29.53
C TYR A 643 -27.46 20.87 -30.55
N SER A 644 -27.38 22.13 -30.15
CA SER A 644 -26.77 23.26 -30.87
C SER A 644 -25.26 23.32 -30.65
N THR A 645 -24.51 23.50 -31.72
CA THR A 645 -23.05 23.68 -31.77
C THR A 645 -22.67 25.17 -31.69
N ALA A 646 -22.18 25.64 -30.53
CA ALA A 646 -21.45 26.90 -30.43
C ALA A 646 -20.63 26.93 -29.11
N GLY A 647 -19.29 26.91 -29.22
CA GLY A 647 -18.39 27.19 -28.11
C GLY A 647 -18.07 28.70 -28.01
N PRO A 648 -17.76 29.23 -26.82
CA PRO A 648 -17.26 30.60 -26.69
C PRO A 648 -15.72 30.64 -26.72
N GLU A 649 -15.20 31.54 -27.56
CA GLU A 649 -13.81 32.00 -27.58
C GLU A 649 -13.49 32.85 -26.33
N TYR A 650 -12.26 32.79 -25.80
CA TYR A 650 -11.76 33.78 -24.85
C TYR A 650 -10.36 34.31 -25.23
N ARG A 651 -10.24 35.63 -25.19
CA ARG A 651 -9.06 36.45 -25.56
C ARG A 651 -8.02 36.50 -24.43
N ALA A 652 -6.75 36.47 -24.80
CA ALA A 652 -5.61 36.76 -23.93
C ALA A 652 -5.48 38.27 -23.62
N SER A 653 -5.04 38.61 -22.40
CA SER A 653 -4.58 39.95 -22.05
C SER A 653 -3.24 39.91 -21.30
N ALA A 654 -2.36 40.85 -21.65
CA ALA A 654 -0.93 40.89 -21.37
C ALA A 654 -0.55 41.43 -19.98
N ALA A 655 0.62 41.01 -19.49
CA ALA A 655 1.27 41.44 -18.25
C ALA A 655 2.17 42.69 -18.44
N THR A 656 2.43 43.42 -17.35
CA THR A 656 3.43 44.52 -17.26
C THR A 656 4.35 44.30 -16.03
N PRO A 657 5.68 44.57 -16.07
CA PRO A 657 6.62 44.18 -15.01
C PRO A 657 7.35 45.33 -14.26
N ALA A 658 8.15 44.91 -13.25
CA ALA A 658 9.36 45.51 -12.61
C ALA A 658 9.18 46.19 -11.22
N PRO A 659 10.22 46.37 -10.35
CA PRO A 659 11.68 46.17 -10.53
C PRO A 659 12.48 45.50 -9.36
N SER A 660 13.80 45.36 -9.61
CA SER A 660 14.92 44.68 -8.92
C SER A 660 15.59 45.40 -7.73
N ALA A 661 16.32 44.65 -6.86
CA ALA A 661 17.49 45.13 -6.10
C ALA A 661 18.50 44.00 -5.77
N GLU A 662 19.78 44.37 -5.73
CA GLU A 662 21.05 43.59 -5.82
C GLU A 662 21.66 43.05 -4.48
N PRO A 663 22.77 42.25 -4.53
CA PRO A 663 23.21 41.28 -3.51
C PRO A 663 24.58 41.59 -2.83
N GLU A 664 24.94 40.86 -1.75
CA GLU A 664 26.31 40.64 -1.21
C GLU A 664 26.25 39.53 -0.11
N ALA A 665 27.16 38.58 0.14
CA ALA A 665 28.39 38.06 -0.50
C ALA A 665 28.66 36.64 0.07
N ARG A 666 29.20 35.69 -0.74
CA ARG A 666 29.54 34.31 -0.34
C ARG A 666 31.06 34.14 -0.18
N VAL A 667 31.48 33.33 0.79
CA VAL A 667 32.80 32.69 0.82
C VAL A 667 32.64 31.22 0.39
N SER A 668 33.44 30.78 -0.58
CA SER A 668 33.42 29.42 -1.16
C SER A 668 34.34 28.44 -0.39
N PRO A 669 34.02 27.13 -0.39
CA PRO A 669 35.01 26.07 -0.16
C PRO A 669 35.44 25.37 -1.47
N GLN A 670 36.70 24.94 -1.48
CA GLN A 670 37.40 24.24 -2.57
C GLN A 670 36.91 22.80 -2.80
N GLN A 671 37.01 22.38 -4.07
CA GLN A 671 36.74 21.03 -4.59
C GLN A 671 37.77 19.98 -4.20
N VAL A 672 37.31 18.73 -4.06
CA VAL A 672 38.09 17.51 -4.34
C VAL A 672 37.29 16.68 -5.36
N SER A 673 37.97 16.20 -6.41
CA SER A 673 37.41 15.61 -7.64
C SER A 673 37.55 14.08 -7.69
N VAL A 674 36.54 13.38 -8.21
CA VAL A 674 36.59 11.96 -8.63
C VAL A 674 36.23 11.85 -10.13
N ASN A 675 36.97 11.05 -10.90
CA ASN A 675 36.78 10.77 -12.34
C ASN A 675 35.73 9.65 -12.53
N ARG A 676 34.84 9.57 -13.53
CA ARG A 676 34.25 10.50 -14.51
C ARG A 676 33.06 9.72 -15.10
N SER A 677 31.85 9.93 -14.58
CA SER A 677 30.65 9.68 -15.37
C SER A 677 30.70 10.66 -16.56
N ARG A 678 30.21 10.27 -17.74
CA ARG A 678 30.15 11.23 -18.86
C ARG A 678 29.14 12.29 -18.47
N VAL A 679 29.63 13.49 -18.20
CA VAL A 679 28.82 14.65 -17.87
C VAL A 679 28.26 15.19 -19.19
N ALA A 680 26.96 15.10 -19.42
CA ALA A 680 26.31 15.65 -20.62
C ALA A 680 26.26 17.20 -20.60
N GLY A 681 26.52 17.78 -19.43
CA GLY A 681 26.51 19.21 -19.19
C GLY A 681 26.40 19.54 -17.70
N ARG A 682 26.15 20.80 -17.37
CA ARG A 682 25.99 21.27 -16.01
C ARG A 682 25.01 22.44 -15.97
N LEU A 683 24.19 22.50 -14.93
CA LEU A 683 23.47 23.72 -14.57
C LEU A 683 24.38 24.55 -13.65
N VAL A 684 24.95 25.62 -14.19
CA VAL A 684 25.87 26.50 -13.47
C VAL A 684 25.08 27.45 -12.59
N GLY A 685 25.12 27.25 -11.27
CA GLY A 685 24.42 28.11 -10.32
C GLY A 685 24.95 29.55 -10.36
N SER A 686 24.04 30.53 -10.28
CA SER A 686 24.39 31.93 -10.14
C SER A 686 24.48 32.33 -8.65
N GLY A 687 25.46 33.16 -8.29
CA GLY A 687 25.62 33.66 -6.92
C GLY A 687 26.03 32.58 -5.91
N THR A 688 25.14 32.27 -4.95
CA THR A 688 25.41 31.35 -3.83
C THR A 688 24.84 29.95 -4.00
N SER A 689 24.61 29.50 -5.23
CA SER A 689 24.08 28.17 -5.50
C SER A 689 25.18 27.26 -6.06
N ASN A 690 25.23 26.02 -5.59
CA ASN A 690 26.16 25.03 -6.14
C ASN A 690 25.71 24.65 -7.55
N SER A 691 26.67 24.35 -8.44
CA SER A 691 26.34 23.89 -9.79
C SER A 691 25.89 22.42 -9.76
N ILE A 692 24.95 22.05 -10.63
CA ILE A 692 24.38 20.72 -10.71
C ILE A 692 24.95 20.01 -11.94
N GLU A 693 25.68 18.92 -11.75
CA GLU A 693 26.16 18.10 -12.87
C GLU A 693 24.99 17.33 -13.51
N LEU A 694 24.95 17.38 -14.85
CA LEU A 694 23.97 16.63 -15.62
C LEU A 694 24.61 15.30 -16.04
N ASP A 695 24.44 14.30 -15.20
CA ASP A 695 24.92 12.95 -15.45
C ASP A 695 24.16 12.34 -16.65
N ASP A 696 24.90 11.87 -17.67
CA ASP A 696 24.29 11.38 -18.91
C ASP A 696 23.47 10.10 -18.71
N ALA A 697 23.84 9.24 -17.74
CA ALA A 697 23.10 8.01 -17.43
C ALA A 697 21.77 8.34 -16.73
N LEU A 698 21.79 9.28 -15.78
CA LEU A 698 20.57 9.73 -15.11
C LEU A 698 19.63 10.47 -16.05
N LEU A 699 20.15 11.35 -16.92
CA LEU A 699 19.36 12.03 -17.94
C LEU A 699 18.73 11.05 -18.93
N SER A 700 19.42 9.96 -19.28
CA SER A 700 18.94 8.95 -20.21
C SER A 700 18.06 7.87 -19.55
N SER A 701 17.90 7.91 -18.22
CA SER A 701 17.04 6.97 -17.49
C SER A 701 15.55 7.20 -17.80
N LYS A 702 14.72 6.18 -17.50
CA LYS A 702 13.25 6.25 -17.68
C LYS A 702 12.63 7.42 -16.89
N GLU A 703 13.18 7.71 -15.72
CA GLU A 703 12.71 8.78 -14.83
C GLU A 703 13.34 10.15 -15.15
N GLY A 704 14.59 10.19 -15.63
CA GLY A 704 15.37 11.41 -15.78
C GLY A 704 16.11 11.84 -14.51
N LEU A 705 16.99 12.83 -14.65
CA LEU A 705 17.67 13.45 -13.52
C LEU A 705 16.67 14.34 -12.77
N VAL A 706 16.24 13.89 -11.60
CA VAL A 706 15.24 14.56 -10.76
C VAL A 706 15.92 15.48 -9.75
N ILE A 707 15.44 16.72 -9.67
CA ILE A 707 15.89 17.76 -8.74
C ILE A 707 14.77 18.09 -7.76
N GLY A 708 15.07 18.14 -6.46
CA GLY A 708 14.11 18.53 -5.42
C GLY A 708 14.76 18.72 -4.05
N ARG A 709 13.97 18.97 -3.01
CA ARG A 709 14.47 19.17 -1.64
C ARG A 709 14.65 17.88 -0.85
N SER A 710 13.94 16.81 -1.21
CA SER A 710 14.05 15.54 -0.48
C SER A 710 15.34 14.81 -0.83
N ALA A 711 16.09 14.35 0.18
CA ALA A 711 17.26 13.51 -0.04
C ALA A 711 16.93 12.07 -0.47
N THR A 712 15.70 11.62 -0.23
CA THR A 712 15.26 10.25 -0.53
C THR A 712 14.49 10.10 -1.85
N LEU A 713 14.08 11.21 -2.47
CA LEU A 713 13.20 11.19 -3.65
C LEU A 713 13.83 11.80 -4.91
N ASN A 714 15.07 12.29 -4.82
CA ASN A 714 15.72 13.00 -5.92
C ASN A 714 17.17 12.56 -6.08
N HIS A 715 17.63 12.63 -7.32
CA HIS A 715 19.02 12.45 -7.67
C HIS A 715 19.86 13.66 -7.26
N VAL A 716 19.28 14.86 -7.32
CA VAL A 716 19.92 16.11 -6.93
C VAL A 716 19.08 16.82 -5.88
N VAL A 717 19.73 17.13 -4.75
CA VAL A 717 19.09 17.78 -3.61
C VAL A 717 19.43 19.27 -3.59
N LEU A 718 18.40 20.12 -3.61
CA LEU A 718 18.53 21.55 -3.33
C LEU A 718 17.96 21.85 -1.94
N ASN A 719 18.85 22.20 -1.01
CA ASN A 719 18.49 22.49 0.37
C ASN A 719 17.96 23.93 0.53
N ASP A 720 16.78 24.18 -0.04
CA ASP A 720 16.03 25.43 0.08
C ASP A 720 14.55 25.10 0.32
N SER A 721 13.95 25.68 1.37
CA SER A 721 12.58 25.35 1.77
C SER A 721 11.52 25.67 0.71
N ARG A 722 11.83 26.53 -0.27
CA ARG A 722 10.95 26.83 -1.41
C ARG A 722 10.97 25.73 -2.47
N VAL A 723 12.01 24.88 -2.49
CA VAL A 723 12.09 23.74 -3.40
C VAL A 723 11.19 22.63 -2.87
N SER A 724 10.16 22.28 -3.66
CA SER A 724 9.31 21.11 -3.42
C SER A 724 10.09 19.79 -3.27
N ARG A 725 9.49 18.83 -2.57
CA ARG A 725 10.13 17.53 -2.26
C ARG A 725 10.64 16.83 -3.51
N ARG A 726 9.87 16.82 -4.60
CA ARG A 726 10.32 16.63 -5.98
C ARG A 726 9.92 17.88 -6.75
N HIS A 727 10.83 18.52 -7.48
CA HIS A 727 10.57 19.85 -8.03
C HIS A 727 10.51 19.86 -9.55
N CYS A 728 11.56 19.37 -10.20
CA CYS A 728 11.60 19.26 -11.65
C CYS A 728 12.48 18.07 -12.04
N ARG A 729 12.41 17.66 -13.31
CA ARG A 729 13.34 16.68 -13.87
C ARG A 729 13.89 17.14 -15.20
N LEU A 730 15.11 16.71 -15.50
CA LEU A 730 15.71 16.83 -16.82
C LEU A 730 15.85 15.44 -17.44
N ARG A 731 15.52 15.33 -18.72
CA ARG A 731 15.63 14.09 -19.49
C ARG A 731 16.31 14.34 -20.82
N LYS A 732 17.06 13.35 -21.29
CA LYS A 732 17.62 13.33 -22.63
C LYS A 732 16.65 12.59 -23.55
N GLU A 733 16.15 13.28 -24.56
CA GLU A 733 15.33 12.68 -25.62
C GLU A 733 16.13 12.77 -26.93
N GLY A 734 16.87 11.72 -27.24
CA GLY A 734 17.81 11.72 -28.37
C GLY A 734 18.99 12.66 -28.13
N GLN A 735 19.05 13.78 -28.86
CA GLN A 735 20.13 14.78 -28.78
C GLN A 735 19.73 16.06 -28.02
N ILE A 736 18.49 16.14 -27.55
CA ILE A 736 17.99 17.31 -26.82
C ILE A 736 17.76 16.98 -25.34
N VAL A 737 17.94 17.97 -24.48
CA VAL A 737 17.58 17.89 -23.06
C VAL A 737 16.24 18.60 -22.88
N VAL A 738 15.28 17.93 -22.26
CA VAL A 738 13.98 18.49 -21.89
C VAL A 738 13.90 18.63 -20.38
N LEU A 739 13.29 19.72 -19.93
CA LEU A 739 12.98 19.98 -18.53
C LEU A 739 11.46 19.96 -18.36
N GLU A 740 11.01 19.33 -17.28
CA GLU A 740 9.61 19.29 -16.86
C GLU A 740 9.54 19.70 -15.38
N ASP A 741 8.60 20.59 -15.05
CA ASP A 741 8.25 20.90 -13.67
C ASP A 741 7.33 19.80 -13.11
N LEU A 742 7.63 19.24 -11.94
CA LEU A 742 6.89 18.12 -11.35
C LEU A 742 5.77 18.61 -10.41
N SER A 743 4.99 19.57 -10.89
CA SER A 743 3.95 20.27 -10.13
C SER A 743 4.47 20.90 -8.83
N SER A 744 5.57 21.63 -8.96
CA SER A 744 6.23 22.24 -7.82
C SER A 744 5.48 23.48 -7.29
N THR A 745 5.54 23.69 -5.98
CA THR A 745 4.83 24.77 -5.26
C THR A 745 5.25 26.16 -5.74
N HIS A 746 6.53 26.36 -6.02
CA HIS A 746 7.08 27.65 -6.45
C HIS A 746 7.38 27.72 -7.95
N GLY A 747 7.33 26.59 -8.65
CA GLY A 747 7.49 26.48 -10.10
C GLY A 747 8.95 26.51 -10.58
N THR A 748 9.12 26.01 -11.80
CA THR A 748 10.35 26.09 -12.59
C THR A 748 10.14 27.01 -13.79
N SER A 749 11.17 27.75 -14.21
CA SER A 749 11.13 28.58 -15.43
C SER A 749 12.38 28.43 -16.29
N VAL A 750 12.23 28.58 -17.61
CA VAL A 750 13.33 28.60 -18.58
C VAL A 750 13.31 29.92 -19.33
N ASN A 751 14.40 30.66 -19.28
CA ASN A 751 14.57 32.01 -19.81
C ASN A 751 13.48 33.00 -19.33
N GLY A 752 13.05 32.84 -18.07
CA GLY A 752 12.01 33.66 -17.43
C GLY A 752 10.57 33.27 -17.79
N ASN A 753 10.37 32.26 -18.66
CA ASN A 753 9.05 31.72 -18.95
C ASN A 753 8.77 30.55 -18.00
N LYS A 754 7.69 30.63 -17.20
CA LYS A 754 7.29 29.52 -16.34
C LYS A 754 6.98 28.29 -17.18
N VAL A 755 7.57 27.16 -16.78
CA VAL A 755 7.25 25.84 -17.31
C VAL A 755 5.93 25.42 -16.68
N GLN A 756 4.95 25.08 -17.50
CA GLN A 756 3.71 24.51 -16.99
C GLN A 756 4.00 23.12 -16.40
N PRO A 757 3.37 22.73 -15.28
CA PRO A 757 3.55 21.40 -14.70
C PRO A 757 3.45 20.29 -15.75
N PHE A 758 4.44 19.40 -15.74
CA PHE A 758 4.62 18.26 -16.64
C PHE A 758 4.73 18.59 -18.14
N SER A 759 4.85 19.87 -18.49
CA SER A 759 5.06 20.29 -19.88
C SER A 759 6.54 20.20 -20.24
N ARG A 760 6.82 19.52 -21.36
CA ARG A 760 8.18 19.36 -21.91
C ARG A 760 8.68 20.68 -22.45
N THR A 761 9.69 21.23 -21.79
CA THR A 761 10.39 22.43 -22.24
C THR A 761 11.81 22.08 -22.65
N VAL A 762 12.15 22.28 -23.92
CA VAL A 762 13.52 22.04 -24.41
C VAL A 762 14.46 23.05 -23.75
N VAL A 763 15.59 22.54 -23.24
CA VAL A 763 16.67 23.34 -22.64
C VAL A 763 17.87 23.28 -23.57
N ASN A 764 18.40 24.46 -23.91
CA ASN A 764 19.53 24.64 -24.80
C ASN A 764 20.76 25.17 -24.05
N GLN A 765 21.93 25.07 -24.69
CA GLN A 765 23.15 25.72 -24.23
C GLN A 765 22.91 27.21 -23.95
N GLY A 766 23.24 27.65 -22.73
CA GLY A 766 23.13 29.04 -22.30
C GLY A 766 21.76 29.45 -21.74
N ASP A 767 20.77 28.56 -21.74
CA ASP A 767 19.44 28.87 -21.19
C ASP A 767 19.51 29.11 -19.68
N ARG A 768 18.75 30.10 -19.20
CA ARG A 768 18.62 30.38 -17.76
C ARG A 768 17.48 29.55 -17.19
N ILE A 769 17.78 28.66 -16.25
CA ILE A 769 16.78 27.85 -15.56
C ILE A 769 16.61 28.40 -14.15
N GLU A 770 15.39 28.66 -13.72
CA GLU A 770 15.08 29.06 -12.36
C GLU A 770 14.22 27.99 -11.67
N ILE A 771 14.69 27.45 -10.55
CA ILE A 771 14.02 26.41 -9.76
C ILE A 771 13.70 27.03 -8.40
N ALA A 772 12.42 27.24 -8.08
CA ALA A 772 11.99 27.90 -6.83
C ALA A 772 12.66 29.27 -6.55
N GLY A 773 13.01 30.04 -7.58
CA GLY A 773 13.76 31.30 -7.42
C GLY A 773 15.29 31.15 -7.44
N ILE A 774 15.81 29.92 -7.53
CA ILE A 774 17.24 29.64 -7.62
C ILE A 774 17.66 29.59 -9.09
N GLN A 775 18.54 30.50 -9.50
CA GLN A 775 18.93 30.64 -10.90
C GLN A 775 20.18 29.84 -11.26
N PHE A 776 20.08 29.14 -12.39
CA PHE A 776 21.12 28.36 -13.05
C PHE A 776 21.26 28.79 -14.51
N THR A 777 22.45 28.65 -15.08
CA THR A 777 22.70 28.76 -16.53
C THR A 777 23.07 27.38 -17.06
N CYS A 778 22.37 26.91 -18.08
CA CYS A 778 22.61 25.61 -18.67
C CYS A 778 23.90 25.61 -19.52
N ASP A 779 24.77 24.65 -19.28
CA ASP A 779 26.00 24.42 -20.01
C ASP A 779 26.08 22.96 -20.46
N LEU A 780 25.62 22.67 -21.67
CA LEU A 780 25.62 21.37 -22.34
C LEU A 780 26.91 21.11 -23.16
N SER A 781 28.03 21.75 -22.82
CA SER A 781 29.32 21.57 -23.53
C SER A 781 30.11 20.33 -23.12
N GLY A 782 29.49 19.42 -22.36
CA GLY A 782 30.10 18.26 -21.69
C GLY A 782 30.38 17.05 -22.58
#